data_AF-A0A945TJL3-F1
#
_entry.id   AF-A0A945TJL3-F1
#
_cell.length_a   1.000
_cell.length_b   1.000
_cell.length_c   1.000
_cell.angle_alpha   90.00
_cell.angle_beta   90.00
_cell.angle_gamma   90.00
#
_symmetry.space_group_name_H-M   'P 1'
#
loop_
_entity.id
_entity.type
_entity.pdbx_description
1 polymer ?
#
loop_
_entity_poly.entity_id
_entity_poly.type
_entity_poly.pdbx_seq_one_letter_code
_entity_poly.pdbx_strand_id
1 'polypeptide(L)'
;MSIAYIDSIQQKLANHRTEFVLSYAIALFGFYAIYLLSLSVQYSDSDLWYHLTGGRHFFSEGALYNPYVNSYLTDKQEFINYFWGFQATVYAVWSFAGEFGLILLKASIFMVSGYFVSRIILGDDRLKTATFLQLIVITAVIGILCARGYSLRPHVFSYAFIPIFIFILSHRERHYPLLPLLTIFWVNLHGVEYVIGGLICGAFFLQRLFDYLLADTQDIAQLRPLLWVALCLPAMMLNPNGVYILLTPFVQDPGLGLFISELEPFALDLTFELNDGISTNSLMLIIAFFTIAALFLSLNNFRHHIAPVILACGALVLLIMAKRFVWEWTLLSVPLIAVGLSYWHGPGISLRTGTILMATLVLLPVSFWPTIRTGWQHYPFNDQSLPYGTSQFILTNGIEGKYALEPSYAGYAEFILAPKIKIHMDMQFPPFDGLNYQELATAMLSASGLATYVGKHRPDLIGVRKTNKHFPDVAARELGYTPVFFDKKVVLYLNEKIFPKLADTYELNAINPFAQGTIRKDQLDNGIIELEQMLALVDTTDVKLTLVGLLMEKRDIEKARHYMEELHATSPHDVATLYSYARVEHLSGHCANAVDAYEQAIALAEDSLPMHLFAGECYFLLGEHHRAYKHFGKSINPYADPTPNSLSYFQYALSAVGIGKDEHARRLLTMIHRFDPYGELQDQVDQVLVIIGKEP
;
A
#
# COMPACT_ATOMS: atom_id res chain seq x y z
N MET A 1 16.68 59.73 -1.06
CA MET A 1 15.72 58.69 -0.62
C MET A 1 15.40 58.96 0.83
N SER A 2 14.14 59.22 1.21
CA SER A 2 13.78 59.43 2.62
C SER A 2 13.80 58.10 3.38
N ILE A 3 14.10 58.14 4.68
CA ILE A 3 14.05 56.96 5.58
C ILE A 3 12.67 56.27 5.46
N ALA A 4 11.59 57.05 5.40
CA ALA A 4 10.23 56.56 5.19
C ALA A 4 10.01 55.75 3.90
N TYR A 5 10.75 56.06 2.82
CA TYR A 5 10.67 55.28 1.57
C TYR A 5 11.39 53.93 1.70
N ILE A 6 12.52 53.89 2.41
CA ILE A 6 13.25 52.65 2.70
C ILE A 6 12.42 51.75 3.62
N ASP A 7 11.82 52.31 4.66
CA ASP A 7 10.93 51.58 5.58
C ASP A 7 9.71 51.00 4.86
N SER A 8 9.11 51.76 3.94
CA SER A 8 7.99 51.30 3.09
C SER A 8 8.38 50.12 2.19
N ILE A 9 9.58 50.15 1.59
CA ILE A 9 10.09 49.03 0.79
C ILE A 9 10.36 47.80 1.67
N GLN A 10 10.99 47.98 2.83
CA GLN A 10 11.28 46.88 3.76
C GLN A 10 9.99 46.22 4.27
N GLN A 11 8.96 47.02 4.59
CA GLN A 11 7.66 46.52 5.01
C GLN A 11 6.96 45.76 3.88
N LYS A 12 7.01 46.26 2.64
CA LYS A 12 6.48 45.53 1.47
C LYS A 12 7.19 44.19 1.27
N LEU A 13 8.53 44.15 1.35
CA LEU A 13 9.30 42.93 1.20
C LEU A 13 9.01 41.91 2.31
N ALA A 14 8.85 42.36 3.56
CA ALA A 14 8.46 41.51 4.68
C ALA A 14 7.06 40.92 4.52
N ASN A 15 6.12 41.70 3.99
CA ASN A 15 4.76 41.23 3.67
C ASN A 15 4.78 40.18 2.56
N HIS A 16 5.51 40.41 1.46
CA HIS A 16 5.63 39.41 0.37
C HIS A 16 6.25 38.11 0.85
N ARG A 17 7.29 38.18 1.71
CA ARG A 17 7.88 36.98 2.32
C ARG A 17 6.85 36.22 3.16
N THR A 18 6.08 36.94 3.97
CA THR A 18 5.05 36.36 4.83
C THR A 18 3.96 35.67 4.02
N GLU A 19 3.49 36.31 2.95
CA GLU A 19 2.49 35.76 2.03
C GLU A 19 3.01 34.50 1.34
N PHE A 20 4.27 34.50 0.90
CA PHE A 20 4.89 33.32 0.30
C PHE A 20 4.94 32.15 1.27
N VAL A 21 5.38 32.35 2.52
CA VAL A 21 5.44 31.27 3.51
C VAL A 21 4.07 30.69 3.80
N LEU A 22 3.07 31.55 3.97
CA LEU A 22 1.70 31.11 4.23
C LEU A 22 1.16 30.32 3.03
N SER A 23 1.40 30.81 1.81
CA SER A 23 0.98 30.14 0.57
C SER A 23 1.66 28.77 0.41
N TYR A 24 2.97 28.69 0.70
CA TYR A 24 3.71 27.44 0.69
C TYR A 24 3.14 26.44 1.71
N ALA A 25 2.90 26.87 2.94
CA ALA A 25 2.34 26.01 3.98
C ALA A 25 0.92 25.53 3.63
N ILE A 26 0.07 26.41 3.11
CA ILE A 26 -1.28 26.03 2.63
C ILE A 26 -1.18 25.02 1.48
N ALA A 27 -0.29 25.25 0.52
CA ALA A 27 -0.09 24.31 -0.59
C ALA A 27 0.44 22.96 -0.12
N LEU A 28 1.39 22.95 0.83
CA LEU A 28 1.96 21.74 1.41
C LEU A 28 0.91 20.90 2.15
N PHE A 29 0.19 21.51 3.09
CA PHE A 29 -0.87 20.83 3.85
C PHE A 29 -2.05 20.45 2.95
N GLY A 30 -2.41 21.30 1.99
CA GLY A 30 -3.44 21.01 1.00
C GLY A 30 -3.07 19.82 0.12
N PHE A 31 -1.82 19.76 -0.36
CA PHE A 31 -1.32 18.61 -1.11
C PHE A 31 -1.40 17.32 -0.29
N TYR A 32 -0.86 17.30 0.93
CA TYR A 32 -0.89 16.08 1.74
C TYR A 32 -2.30 15.69 2.18
N ALA A 33 -3.20 16.64 2.42
CA ALA A 33 -4.61 16.35 2.68
C ALA A 33 -5.26 15.68 1.46
N ILE A 34 -5.08 16.23 0.25
CA ILE A 34 -5.60 15.64 -0.99
C ILE A 34 -4.98 14.25 -1.22
N TYR A 35 -3.67 14.11 -1.03
CA TYR A 35 -2.97 12.84 -1.11
C TYR A 35 -3.58 11.80 -0.15
N LEU A 36 -3.69 12.10 1.14
CA LEU A 36 -4.23 11.16 2.12
C LEU A 36 -5.70 10.81 1.85
N LEU A 37 -6.50 11.78 1.39
CA LEU A 37 -7.89 11.59 1.00
C LEU A 37 -8.04 10.78 -0.29
N SER A 38 -7.03 10.78 -1.17
CA SER A 38 -6.99 9.95 -2.38
C SER A 38 -6.69 8.48 -2.11
N LEU A 39 -6.13 8.16 -0.94
CA LEU A 39 -5.77 6.79 -0.58
C LEU A 39 -7.04 6.02 -0.20
N SER A 40 -7.49 5.15 -1.11
CA SER A 40 -8.53 4.18 -0.84
C SER A 40 -8.20 3.29 0.36
N VAL A 41 -9.23 2.69 0.97
CA VAL A 41 -9.02 1.60 1.92
C VAL A 41 -8.50 0.41 1.11
N GLN A 42 -7.19 0.19 1.20
CA GLN A 42 -6.50 -0.89 0.53
C GLN A 42 -6.45 -2.12 1.43
N TYR A 43 -6.80 -3.28 0.88
CA TYR A 43 -6.76 -4.53 1.64
C TYR A 43 -5.35 -5.10 1.84
N SER A 44 -4.33 -4.61 1.12
CA SER A 44 -2.94 -4.96 1.43
C SER A 44 -2.59 -4.69 2.90
N ASP A 45 -3.36 -3.82 3.58
CA ASP A 45 -3.44 -3.81 5.02
C ASP A 45 -4.23 -5.02 5.55
N SER A 46 -3.53 -6.14 5.69
CA SER A 46 -4.04 -7.39 6.29
C SER A 46 -4.66 -7.21 7.67
N ASP A 47 -4.39 -6.07 8.32
CA ASP A 47 -4.62 -5.90 9.74
C ASP A 47 -5.93 -5.18 10.07
N LEU A 48 -6.40 -4.32 9.16
CA LEU A 48 -7.59 -3.50 9.38
C LEU A 48 -8.83 -4.33 9.76
N TRP A 49 -8.94 -5.54 9.22
CA TRP A 49 -10.17 -6.32 9.27
C TRP A 49 -10.34 -7.03 10.60
N TYR A 50 -9.29 -7.61 11.16
CA TYR A 50 -9.35 -8.13 12.52
C TYR A 50 -9.54 -6.98 13.53
N HIS A 51 -9.08 -5.76 13.22
CA HIS A 51 -9.39 -4.58 14.03
C HIS A 51 -10.88 -4.21 13.98
N LEU A 52 -11.48 -4.21 12.79
CA LEU A 52 -12.92 -3.99 12.62
C LEU A 52 -13.74 -5.12 13.26
N THR A 53 -13.31 -6.38 13.16
CA THR A 53 -13.94 -7.52 13.86
C THR A 53 -13.91 -7.29 15.37
N GLY A 54 -12.75 -6.89 15.91
CA GLY A 54 -12.63 -6.64 17.35
C GLY A 54 -13.51 -5.49 17.83
N GLY A 55 -13.64 -4.44 17.03
CA GLY A 55 -14.57 -3.34 17.33
C GLY A 55 -16.02 -3.79 17.26
N ARG A 56 -16.41 -4.56 16.23
CA ARG A 56 -17.74 -5.15 16.11
C ARG A 56 -18.09 -5.99 17.34
N HIS A 57 -17.17 -6.84 17.77
CA HIS A 57 -17.34 -7.67 18.96
C HIS A 57 -17.54 -6.82 20.22
N PHE A 58 -16.72 -5.77 20.40
CA PHE A 58 -16.85 -4.87 21.53
C PHE A 58 -18.24 -4.22 21.64
N PHE A 59 -18.79 -3.71 20.53
CA PHE A 59 -20.12 -3.09 20.55
C PHE A 59 -21.29 -4.09 20.62
N SER A 60 -21.10 -5.32 20.13
CA SER A 60 -22.16 -6.35 20.15
C SER A 60 -22.24 -7.10 21.47
N GLU A 61 -21.10 -7.48 22.05
CA GLU A 61 -21.03 -8.33 23.25
C GLU A 61 -20.68 -7.54 24.52
N GLY A 62 -20.20 -6.30 24.41
CA GLY A 62 -19.73 -5.51 25.55
C GLY A 62 -18.43 -6.03 26.18
N ALA A 63 -17.69 -6.87 25.45
CA ALA A 63 -16.46 -7.52 25.91
C ALA A 63 -15.29 -7.26 24.97
N LEU A 64 -14.06 -7.36 25.49
CA LEU A 64 -12.85 -7.23 24.67
C LEU A 64 -12.67 -8.43 23.76
N TYR A 65 -12.32 -8.16 22.50
CA TYR A 65 -12.18 -9.20 21.50
C TYR A 65 -10.98 -10.11 21.78
N ASN A 66 -11.23 -11.41 21.71
CA ASN A 66 -10.22 -12.45 21.68
C ASN A 66 -10.31 -13.18 20.32
N PRO A 67 -9.25 -13.15 19.49
CA PRO A 67 -9.25 -13.77 18.15
C PRO A 67 -9.63 -15.26 18.12
N TYR A 68 -9.40 -15.99 19.22
CA TYR A 68 -9.79 -17.41 19.31
C TYR A 68 -11.31 -17.64 19.33
N VAL A 69 -12.14 -16.59 19.44
CA VAL A 69 -13.60 -16.71 19.31
C VAL A 69 -13.98 -17.16 17.89
N ASN A 70 -13.31 -16.60 16.89
CA ASN A 70 -13.55 -16.89 15.47
C ASN A 70 -12.46 -17.79 14.85
N SER A 71 -11.56 -18.35 15.64
CA SER A 71 -10.61 -19.37 15.21
C SER A 71 -11.06 -20.77 15.63
N TYR A 72 -10.69 -21.79 14.84
CA TYR A 72 -10.83 -23.20 15.24
C TYR A 72 -9.59 -23.78 15.93
N LEU A 73 -8.54 -22.98 16.12
CA LEU A 73 -7.38 -23.38 16.91
C LEU A 73 -7.75 -23.53 18.38
N THR A 74 -7.37 -24.66 18.97
CA THR A 74 -7.71 -25.02 20.36
C THR A 74 -6.68 -24.57 21.38
N ASP A 75 -5.43 -24.38 20.95
CA ASP A 75 -4.31 -24.02 21.81
C ASP A 75 -4.29 -22.50 22.03
N LYS A 76 -5.12 -22.05 22.98
CA LYS A 76 -5.26 -20.62 23.29
C LYS A 76 -4.04 -20.09 24.02
N GLN A 77 -3.34 -19.15 23.40
CA GLN A 77 -2.35 -18.32 24.11
C GLN A 77 -3.03 -17.17 24.85
N GLU A 78 -2.45 -16.74 25.96
CA GLU A 78 -2.90 -15.54 26.66
C GLU A 78 -2.69 -14.32 25.76
N PHE A 79 -3.76 -13.57 25.51
CA PHE A 79 -3.74 -12.38 24.69
C PHE A 79 -4.11 -11.15 25.50
N ILE A 80 -3.23 -10.15 25.50
CA ILE A 80 -3.54 -8.84 26.02
C ILE A 80 -3.91 -7.96 24.83
N ASN A 81 -5.20 -7.64 24.70
CA ASN A 81 -5.67 -6.74 23.64
C ASN A 81 -5.27 -5.29 23.96
N TYR A 82 -4.04 -4.93 23.59
CA TYR A 82 -3.44 -3.63 23.85
C TYR A 82 -3.92 -2.51 22.90
N PHE A 83 -4.78 -2.81 21.93
CA PHE A 83 -5.30 -1.85 20.95
C PHE A 83 -6.83 -1.84 20.87
N TRP A 84 -7.52 -2.29 21.92
CA TRP A 84 -8.97 -2.38 21.93
C TRP A 84 -9.68 -1.04 21.65
N GLY A 85 -9.14 0.07 22.16
CA GLY A 85 -9.71 1.40 21.95
C GLY A 85 -9.57 1.84 20.50
N PHE A 86 -8.50 1.41 19.82
CA PHE A 86 -8.35 1.61 18.38
C PHE A 86 -9.43 0.82 17.63
N GLN A 87 -9.60 -0.47 17.96
CA GLN A 87 -10.63 -1.33 17.35
C GLN A 87 -12.04 -0.72 17.49
N ALA A 88 -12.41 -0.30 18.70
CA ALA A 88 -13.67 0.37 18.95
C ALA A 88 -13.81 1.67 18.13
N THR A 89 -12.75 2.47 18.05
CA THR A 89 -12.76 3.73 17.29
C THR A 89 -12.96 3.50 15.79
N VAL A 90 -12.17 2.61 15.18
CA VAL A 90 -12.26 2.37 13.72
C VAL A 90 -13.58 1.72 13.35
N TYR A 91 -14.08 0.78 14.15
CA TYR A 91 -15.38 0.18 13.88
C TYR A 91 -16.53 1.18 14.05
N ALA A 92 -16.51 2.03 15.08
CA ALA A 92 -17.53 3.07 15.25
C ALA A 92 -17.56 4.02 14.04
N VAL A 93 -16.39 4.46 13.58
CA VAL A 93 -16.28 5.34 12.41
C VAL A 93 -16.75 4.63 11.12
N TRP A 94 -16.32 3.39 10.91
CA TRP A 94 -16.75 2.59 9.76
C TRP A 94 -18.26 2.32 9.79
N SER A 95 -18.83 2.01 10.95
CA SER A 95 -20.27 1.78 11.10
C SER A 95 -21.13 3.00 10.80
N PHE A 96 -20.59 4.22 10.97
CA PHE A 96 -21.28 5.48 10.72
C PHE A 96 -21.10 6.01 9.29
N ALA A 97 -19.90 5.89 8.72
CA ALA A 97 -19.52 6.54 7.47
C ALA A 97 -18.76 5.63 6.48
N GLY A 98 -18.75 4.32 6.72
CA GLY A 98 -18.07 3.32 5.88
C GLY A 98 -16.59 3.61 5.70
N GLU A 99 -16.07 3.29 4.53
CA GLU A 99 -14.66 3.43 4.15
C GLU A 99 -14.24 4.91 4.10
N PHE A 100 -15.15 5.80 3.70
CA PHE A 100 -14.93 7.25 3.71
C PHE A 100 -14.61 7.78 5.11
N GLY A 101 -15.32 7.27 6.13
CA GLY A 101 -15.06 7.62 7.52
C GLY A 101 -13.64 7.26 7.95
N LEU A 102 -13.17 6.06 7.58
CA LEU A 102 -11.82 5.59 7.88
C LEU A 102 -10.75 6.43 7.18
N ILE A 103 -10.98 6.78 5.91
CA ILE A 103 -10.07 7.64 5.13
C ILE A 103 -9.98 9.03 5.79
N LEU A 104 -11.11 9.63 6.17
CA LEU A 104 -11.15 10.94 6.82
C LEU A 104 -10.49 10.93 8.20
N LEU A 105 -10.72 9.89 9.01
CA LEU A 105 -10.09 9.71 10.31
C LEU A 105 -8.57 9.69 10.17
N LYS A 106 -8.06 8.81 9.29
CA LYS A 106 -6.64 8.66 8.98
C LYS A 106 -6.03 9.99 8.53
N ALA A 107 -6.65 10.64 7.54
CA ALA A 107 -6.18 11.91 7.00
C ALA A 107 -6.08 12.98 8.10
N SER A 108 -7.11 13.06 8.96
CA SER A 108 -7.16 14.00 10.07
C SER A 108 -6.02 13.78 11.07
N ILE A 109 -5.71 12.52 11.42
CA ILE A 109 -4.64 12.18 12.36
C ILE A 109 -3.26 12.60 11.82
N PHE A 110 -2.98 12.32 10.54
CA PHE A 110 -1.73 12.75 9.91
C PHE A 110 -1.62 14.28 9.80
N MET A 111 -2.73 14.98 9.52
CA MET A 111 -2.75 16.44 9.51
C MET A 111 -2.48 17.04 10.89
N VAL A 112 -3.06 16.44 11.94
CA VAL A 112 -2.78 16.82 13.33
C VAL A 112 -1.29 16.62 13.66
N SER A 113 -0.71 15.48 13.27
CA SER A 113 0.72 15.19 13.47
C SER A 113 1.61 16.23 12.78
N GLY A 114 1.37 16.49 11.49
CA GLY A 114 2.10 17.50 10.71
C GLY A 114 1.97 18.92 11.29
N TYR A 115 0.80 19.27 11.82
CA TYR A 115 0.59 20.54 12.52
C TYR A 115 1.49 20.63 13.76
N PHE A 116 1.50 19.63 14.65
CA PHE A 116 2.33 19.68 15.87
C PHE A 116 3.82 19.60 15.57
N VAL A 117 4.25 18.84 14.55
CA VAL A 117 5.63 18.87 14.04
C VAL A 117 6.03 20.30 13.63
N SER A 118 5.18 20.98 12.85
CA SER A 118 5.42 22.36 12.44
C SER A 118 5.53 23.29 13.65
N ARG A 119 4.70 23.07 14.68
CA ARG A 119 4.75 23.84 15.94
C ARG A 119 6.02 23.59 16.75
N ILE A 120 6.59 22.38 16.73
CA ILE A 120 7.85 22.09 17.43
C ILE A 120 9.02 22.78 16.71
N ILE A 121 9.06 22.74 15.38
CA ILE A 121 10.15 23.31 14.58
C ILE A 121 10.14 24.85 14.60
N LEU A 122 8.95 25.44 14.61
CA LEU A 122 8.77 26.90 14.59
C LEU A 122 8.66 27.50 16.01
N GLY A 123 8.36 26.70 17.03
CA GLY A 123 8.20 27.18 18.41
C GLY A 123 7.06 28.20 18.57
N ASP A 124 7.36 29.31 19.25
CA ASP A 124 6.46 30.46 19.41
C ASP A 124 6.50 31.43 18.24
N ASP A 125 7.48 31.28 17.34
CA ASP A 125 7.52 32.05 16.12
C ASP A 125 6.32 31.68 15.24
N ARG A 126 5.64 32.71 14.74
CA ARG A 126 4.50 32.52 13.85
C ARG A 126 5.03 31.96 12.54
N LEU A 127 4.27 31.05 11.92
CA LEU A 127 4.50 30.51 10.56
C LEU A 127 5.07 31.56 9.58
N LYS A 128 4.62 32.81 9.68
CA LYS A 128 5.06 33.98 8.92
C LYS A 128 6.58 34.25 8.90
N THR A 129 7.33 33.86 9.93
CA THR A 129 8.77 34.11 10.06
C THR A 129 9.64 32.90 9.72
N ALA A 130 9.05 31.78 9.29
CA ALA A 130 9.79 30.56 9.00
C ALA A 130 10.95 30.80 8.02
N THR A 131 12.05 30.09 8.27
CA THR A 131 13.23 30.06 7.40
C THR A 131 13.08 29.00 6.31
N PHE A 132 13.92 29.11 5.27
CA PHE A 132 13.97 28.13 4.20
C PHE A 132 14.22 26.69 4.72
N LEU A 133 15.20 26.51 5.61
CA LEU A 133 15.53 25.18 6.14
C LEU A 133 14.42 24.60 7.01
N GLN A 134 13.75 25.42 7.83
CA GLN A 134 12.58 24.97 8.61
C GLN A 134 11.48 24.44 7.69
N LEU A 135 11.18 25.13 6.59
CA LEU A 135 10.18 24.68 5.63
C LEU A 135 10.58 23.38 4.91
N ILE A 136 11.86 23.23 4.53
CA ILE A 136 12.38 22.00 3.93
C ILE A 136 12.26 20.82 4.90
N VAL A 137 12.66 20.99 6.16
CA VAL A 137 12.57 19.94 7.18
C VAL A 137 11.10 19.58 7.46
N ILE A 138 10.21 20.56 7.59
CA ILE A 138 8.77 20.32 7.76
C ILE A 138 8.23 19.49 6.59
N THR A 139 8.57 19.86 5.34
CA THR A 139 8.16 19.13 4.14
C THR A 139 8.67 17.69 4.14
N ALA A 140 9.92 17.46 4.53
CA ALA A 140 10.52 16.12 4.59
C ALA A 140 9.89 15.24 5.69
N VAL A 141 9.70 15.78 6.89
CA VAL A 141 9.07 15.04 8.00
C VAL A 141 7.62 14.68 7.66
N ILE A 142 6.82 15.62 7.15
CA ILE A 142 5.44 15.33 6.74
C ILE A 142 5.42 14.31 5.59
N GLY A 143 6.37 14.37 4.66
CA GLY A 143 6.51 13.39 3.59
C GLY A 143 6.73 11.96 4.10
N ILE A 144 7.64 11.77 5.05
CA ILE A 144 7.88 10.47 5.69
C ILE A 144 6.62 9.97 6.40
N LEU A 145 5.93 10.84 7.16
CA LEU A 145 4.70 10.48 7.86
C LEU A 145 3.61 10.04 6.88
N CYS A 146 3.32 10.86 5.88
CA CYS A 146 2.28 10.59 4.88
C CYS A 146 2.62 9.37 4.01
N ALA A 147 3.90 9.01 3.83
CA ALA A 147 4.28 7.77 3.15
C ALA A 147 3.73 6.51 3.83
N ARG A 148 3.39 6.56 5.12
CA ARG A 148 2.71 5.47 5.85
C ARG A 148 1.18 5.52 5.77
N GLY A 149 0.61 6.50 5.07
CA GLY A 149 -0.83 6.73 4.99
C GLY A 149 -1.62 5.68 4.24
N TYR A 150 -1.01 4.63 3.68
CA TYR A 150 -1.73 3.55 2.99
C TYR A 150 -2.38 2.55 3.95
N SER A 151 -1.87 2.40 5.18
CA SER A 151 -2.44 1.51 6.22
C SER A 151 -3.10 2.30 7.35
N LEU A 152 -4.13 1.72 7.96
CA LEU A 152 -4.81 2.28 9.13
C LEU A 152 -4.68 1.29 10.28
N ARG A 153 -3.60 1.47 11.05
CA ARG A 153 -3.23 0.64 12.20
C ARG A 153 -3.07 1.47 13.47
N PRO A 154 -3.00 0.86 14.67
CA PRO A 154 -2.91 1.58 15.95
C PRO A 154 -1.80 2.65 16.01
N HIS A 155 -0.66 2.40 15.35
CA HIS A 155 0.49 3.33 15.33
C HIS A 155 0.18 4.70 14.71
N VAL A 156 -0.84 4.81 13.84
CA VAL A 156 -1.25 6.10 13.26
C VAL A 156 -1.62 7.10 14.35
N PHE A 157 -2.26 6.66 15.44
CA PHE A 157 -2.52 7.52 16.59
C PHE A 157 -1.25 7.93 17.33
N SER A 158 -0.29 7.00 17.51
CA SER A 158 1.01 7.33 18.10
C SER A 158 1.74 8.42 17.33
N TYR A 159 1.63 8.43 16.00
CA TYR A 159 2.22 9.49 15.19
C TYR A 159 1.64 10.87 15.49
N ALA A 160 0.41 10.98 15.99
CA ALA A 160 -0.13 12.25 16.50
C ALA A 160 0.27 12.51 17.95
N PHE A 161 0.20 11.49 18.82
CA PHE A 161 0.51 11.66 20.24
C PHE A 161 1.97 12.01 20.50
N ILE A 162 2.94 11.43 19.79
CA ILE A 162 4.37 11.74 19.95
C ILE A 162 4.65 13.25 19.82
N PRO A 163 4.33 13.92 18.69
CA PRO A 163 4.56 15.37 18.57
C PRO A 163 3.65 16.20 19.48
N ILE A 164 2.45 15.73 19.86
CA ILE A 164 1.61 16.41 20.86
C ILE A 164 2.32 16.45 22.22
N PHE A 165 2.80 15.31 22.71
CA PHE A 165 3.50 15.20 23.99
C PHE A 165 4.77 16.05 24.01
N ILE A 166 5.59 15.93 22.96
CA ILE A 166 6.80 16.73 22.79
C ILE A 166 6.47 18.22 22.77
N PHE A 167 5.46 18.64 22.00
CA PHE A 167 5.06 20.05 21.93
C PHE A 167 4.63 20.59 23.29
N ILE A 168 3.81 19.84 24.04
CA ILE A 168 3.36 20.23 25.38
C ILE A 168 4.58 20.39 26.31
N LEU A 169 5.44 19.38 26.34
CA LEU A 169 6.62 19.33 27.22
C LEU A 169 7.64 20.42 26.90
N SER A 170 7.87 20.71 25.61
CA SER A 170 8.83 21.73 25.15
C SER A 170 8.33 23.16 25.21
N HIS A 171 7.04 23.43 24.93
CA HIS A 171 6.56 24.79 24.65
C HIS A 171 5.35 25.24 25.47
N ARG A 172 4.68 24.34 26.20
CA ARG A 172 3.37 24.63 26.80
C ARG A 172 3.24 24.05 28.21
N GLU A 173 4.10 24.47 29.12
CA GLU A 173 4.11 24.03 30.53
C GLU A 173 2.74 24.10 31.22
N ARG A 174 1.97 25.15 30.95
CA ARG A 174 0.60 25.30 31.46
C ARG A 174 -0.34 24.12 31.13
N HIS A 175 -0.04 23.35 30.09
CA HIS A 175 -0.85 22.23 29.61
C HIS A 175 -0.35 20.87 30.12
N TYR A 176 0.67 20.82 30.99
CA TYR A 176 1.12 19.57 31.62
C TYR A 176 0.01 18.76 32.30
N PRO A 177 -1.02 19.38 32.93
CA PRO A 177 -2.15 18.62 33.47
C PRO A 177 -2.93 17.78 32.45
N LEU A 178 -2.78 18.05 31.14
CA LEU A 178 -3.37 17.22 30.08
C LEU A 178 -2.58 15.93 29.84
N LEU A 179 -1.30 15.86 30.21
CA LEU A 179 -0.45 14.71 29.89
C LEU A 179 -1.00 13.39 30.46
N PRO A 180 -1.43 13.28 31.73
CA PRO A 180 -2.03 12.04 32.23
C PRO A 180 -3.30 11.65 31.46
N LEU A 181 -4.16 12.61 31.11
CA LEU A 181 -5.37 12.33 30.34
C LEU A 181 -5.02 11.82 28.94
N LEU A 182 -4.07 12.44 28.26
CA LEU A 182 -3.58 12.00 26.97
C LEU A 182 -2.92 10.62 27.06
N THR A 183 -2.22 10.30 28.16
CA THR A 183 -1.67 8.96 28.40
C THR A 183 -2.77 7.91 28.49
N ILE A 184 -3.89 8.20 29.18
CA ILE A 184 -5.04 7.28 29.25
C ILE A 184 -5.58 7.01 27.85
N PHE A 185 -5.80 8.05 27.03
CA PHE A 185 -6.28 7.84 25.67
C PHE A 185 -5.28 7.05 24.82
N TRP A 186 -4.00 7.43 24.89
CA TRP A 186 -2.96 6.81 24.08
C TRP A 186 -2.77 5.33 24.41
N VAL A 187 -2.71 4.96 25.70
CA VAL A 187 -2.49 3.55 26.11
C VAL A 187 -3.67 2.63 25.76
N ASN A 188 -4.88 3.18 25.58
CA ASN A 188 -6.05 2.41 25.16
C ASN A 188 -6.16 2.30 23.64
N LEU A 189 -5.62 3.25 22.89
CA LEU A 189 -5.54 3.21 21.42
C LEU A 189 -4.38 2.31 20.96
N HIS A 190 -3.21 2.45 21.58
CA HIS A 190 -2.00 1.74 21.20
C HIS A 190 -1.09 1.49 22.41
N GLY A 191 -1.44 0.49 23.22
CA GLY A 191 -0.85 0.27 24.55
C GLY A 191 0.64 -0.06 24.57
N VAL A 192 1.18 -0.74 23.56
CA VAL A 192 2.62 -1.08 23.48
C VAL A 192 3.53 0.15 23.36
N GLU A 193 2.98 1.29 22.94
CA GLU A 193 3.73 2.54 22.76
C GLU A 193 4.00 3.29 24.07
N TYR A 194 3.62 2.72 25.22
CA TYR A 194 4.02 3.26 26.53
C TYR A 194 5.55 3.38 26.66
N VAL A 195 6.33 2.56 25.94
CA VAL A 195 7.80 2.64 25.91
C VAL A 195 8.25 3.97 25.29
N ILE A 196 7.63 4.40 24.19
CA ILE A 196 7.91 5.69 23.54
C ILE A 196 7.43 6.85 24.41
N GLY A 197 6.20 6.76 24.94
CA GLY A 197 5.69 7.75 25.89
C GLY A 197 6.58 7.90 27.12
N GLY A 198 7.11 6.80 27.63
CA GLY A 198 8.07 6.73 28.74
C GLY A 198 9.42 7.35 28.38
N LEU A 199 9.95 7.11 27.18
CA LEU A 199 11.16 7.76 26.68
C LEU A 199 10.98 9.28 26.60
N ILE A 200 9.85 9.76 26.05
CA ILE A 200 9.52 11.19 25.98
C ILE A 200 9.44 11.80 27.39
N CYS A 201 8.60 11.24 28.25
CA CYS A 201 8.41 11.76 29.61
C CYS A 201 9.72 11.71 30.41
N GLY A 202 10.48 10.62 30.31
CA GLY A 202 11.76 10.43 30.98
C GLY A 202 12.82 11.42 30.52
N ALA A 203 12.94 11.68 29.21
CA ALA A 203 13.89 12.65 28.67
C ALA A 203 13.63 14.06 29.22
N PHE A 204 12.38 14.52 29.21
CA PHE A 204 12.01 15.84 29.75
C PHE A 204 12.07 15.91 31.28
N PHE A 205 11.75 14.81 31.97
CA PHE A 205 11.93 14.71 33.41
C PHE A 205 13.41 14.88 33.79
N LEU A 206 14.31 14.17 33.09
CA LEU A 206 15.75 14.27 33.32
C LEU A 206 16.28 15.66 33.00
N GLN A 207 15.90 16.26 31.85
CA GLN A 207 16.28 17.64 31.52
C GLN A 207 15.97 18.60 32.67
N ARG A 208 14.71 18.60 33.13
CA ARG A 208 14.27 19.49 34.21
C ARG A 208 14.96 19.19 35.54
N LEU A 209 15.19 17.93 35.85
CA LEU A 209 15.92 17.53 37.06
C LEU A 209 17.37 18.03 37.01
N PHE A 210 18.06 17.88 35.88
CA PHE A 210 19.41 18.41 35.68
C PHE A 210 19.44 19.94 35.76
N ASP A 211 18.49 20.63 35.13
CA ASP A 211 18.37 22.09 35.21
C ASP A 211 18.23 22.56 36.68
N TYR A 212 17.41 21.86 37.48
CA TYR A 212 17.26 22.13 38.91
C TYR A 212 18.53 21.84 39.72
N LEU A 213 19.17 20.68 39.51
CA LEU A 213 20.35 20.26 40.26
C LEU A 213 21.57 21.15 40.00
N LEU A 214 21.65 21.73 38.80
CA LEU A 214 22.76 22.58 38.36
C LEU A 214 22.46 24.08 38.46
N ALA A 215 21.25 24.47 38.90
CA ALA A 215 20.90 25.87 39.09
C ALA A 215 21.67 26.50 40.27
N ASP A 216 22.07 27.76 40.12
CA ASP A 216 22.73 28.53 41.18
C ASP A 216 21.86 28.68 42.44
N THR A 217 20.53 28.65 42.26
CA THR A 217 19.55 28.66 43.35
C THR A 217 18.49 27.60 43.11
N GLN A 218 18.27 26.76 44.11
CA GLN A 218 17.33 25.64 44.04
C GLN A 218 15.96 26.08 44.55
N ASP A 219 15.01 26.28 43.63
CA ASP A 219 13.60 26.51 43.96
C ASP A 219 12.79 25.24 43.64
N ILE A 220 12.31 24.57 44.69
CA ILE A 220 11.49 23.35 44.60
C ILE A 220 10.22 23.59 43.77
N ALA A 221 9.72 24.83 43.66
CA ALA A 221 8.58 25.15 42.83
C ALA A 221 8.81 24.80 41.34
N GLN A 222 10.07 24.81 40.87
CA GLN A 222 10.44 24.43 39.49
C GLN A 222 10.22 22.93 39.20
N LEU A 223 10.13 22.10 40.24
CA LEU A 223 9.84 20.67 40.15
C LEU A 223 8.35 20.35 40.17
N ARG A 224 7.46 21.30 40.52
CA ARG A 224 6.00 21.07 40.53
C ARG A 224 5.46 20.51 39.21
N PRO A 225 5.91 20.96 38.02
CA PRO A 225 5.44 20.39 36.77
C PRO A 225 5.77 18.89 36.62
N LEU A 226 6.84 18.40 37.26
CA LEU A 226 7.21 16.98 37.22
C LEU A 226 6.19 16.07 37.89
N LEU A 227 5.33 16.59 38.77
CA LEU A 227 4.21 15.83 39.32
C LEU A 227 3.30 15.33 38.19
N TRP A 228 2.99 16.17 37.20
CA TRP A 228 2.13 15.79 36.08
C TRP A 228 2.78 14.74 35.18
N VAL A 229 4.10 14.86 34.98
CA VAL A 229 4.89 13.85 34.24
C VAL A 229 4.91 12.52 35.00
N ALA A 230 5.07 12.55 36.32
CA ALA A 230 5.03 11.36 37.17
C ALA A 230 3.64 10.71 37.20
N LEU A 231 2.57 11.51 37.15
CA LEU A 231 1.19 11.01 37.06
C LEU A 231 0.88 10.27 35.75
N CYS A 232 1.69 10.39 34.71
CA CYS A 232 1.58 9.55 33.52
C CYS A 232 1.84 8.06 33.84
N LEU A 233 2.63 7.74 34.88
CA LEU A 233 2.93 6.36 35.28
C LEU A 233 1.68 5.59 35.74
N PRO A 234 0.89 6.05 36.73
CA PRO A 234 -0.37 5.39 37.06
C PRO A 234 -1.41 5.56 35.95
N ALA A 235 -1.37 6.64 35.17
CA ALA A 235 -2.31 6.85 34.07
C ALA A 235 -2.21 5.79 32.97
N MET A 236 -1.00 5.28 32.67
CA MET A 236 -0.86 4.21 31.67
C MET A 236 -1.48 2.87 32.13
N MET A 237 -1.70 2.70 33.44
CA MET A 237 -2.36 1.52 33.99
C MET A 237 -3.89 1.61 33.91
N LEU A 238 -4.45 2.76 33.50
CA LEU A 238 -5.88 2.92 33.24
C LEU A 238 -6.24 2.35 31.85
N ASN A 239 -5.94 1.07 31.69
CA ASN A 239 -6.29 0.20 30.57
C ASN A 239 -7.06 -1.00 31.16
N PRO A 240 -7.99 -1.63 30.44
CA PRO A 240 -8.69 -2.84 30.92
C PRO A 240 -7.76 -3.95 31.41
N ASN A 241 -6.54 -4.04 30.86
CA ASN A 241 -5.53 -5.01 31.23
C ASN A 241 -4.59 -4.55 32.37
N GLY A 242 -4.80 -3.34 32.90
CA GLY A 242 -4.06 -2.82 34.05
C GLY A 242 -2.54 -2.88 33.90
N VAL A 243 -1.87 -3.48 34.89
CA VAL A 243 -0.40 -3.64 34.93
C VAL A 243 0.15 -4.61 33.89
N TYR A 244 -0.68 -5.52 33.35
CA TYR A 244 -0.23 -6.51 32.38
C TYR A 244 0.19 -5.88 31.05
N ILE A 245 -0.26 -4.65 30.75
CA ILE A 245 0.19 -3.88 29.59
C ILE A 245 1.71 -3.67 29.57
N LEU A 246 2.37 -3.68 30.73
CA LEU A 246 3.81 -3.51 30.84
C LEU A 246 4.61 -4.73 30.38
N LEU A 247 3.96 -5.89 30.21
CA LEU A 247 4.59 -7.11 29.75
C LEU A 247 4.50 -7.26 28.22
N THR A 248 3.54 -6.60 27.57
CA THR A 248 3.22 -6.84 26.15
C THR A 248 4.39 -6.66 25.17
N PRO A 249 5.31 -5.67 25.31
CA PRO A 249 6.42 -5.52 24.36
C PRO A 249 7.45 -6.66 24.45
N PHE A 250 7.42 -7.45 25.54
CA PHE A 250 8.40 -8.50 25.81
C PHE A 250 7.89 -9.91 25.47
N VAL A 251 6.64 -10.04 25.00
CA VAL A 251 5.96 -11.32 24.72
C VAL A 251 5.93 -11.61 23.21
N GLN A 252 6.93 -11.15 22.45
CA GLN A 252 7.01 -11.41 21.01
C GLN A 252 7.88 -12.63 20.69
N ASP A 253 7.40 -13.44 19.75
CA ASP A 253 8.18 -14.53 19.16
C ASP A 253 9.38 -13.93 18.38
N PRO A 254 10.63 -14.27 18.75
CA PRO A 254 11.83 -13.79 18.06
C PRO A 254 11.86 -14.15 16.56
N GLY A 255 11.14 -15.18 16.14
CA GLY A 255 11.06 -15.64 14.76
C GLY A 255 10.18 -14.78 13.83
N LEU A 256 9.37 -13.85 14.36
CA LEU A 256 8.45 -13.04 13.55
C LEU A 256 9.18 -12.20 12.49
N GLY A 257 10.40 -11.75 12.76
CA GLY A 257 11.22 -11.00 11.80
C GLY A 257 11.65 -11.80 10.56
N LEU A 258 11.46 -13.13 10.54
CA LEU A 258 11.77 -13.97 9.38
C LEU A 258 10.70 -13.92 8.29
N PHE A 259 9.49 -13.44 8.60
CA PHE A 259 8.39 -13.36 7.64
C PHE A 259 7.56 -12.07 7.73
N ILE A 260 7.84 -11.19 8.70
CA ILE A 260 7.30 -9.82 8.77
C ILE A 260 8.45 -8.83 8.55
N SER A 261 8.56 -8.31 7.34
CA SER A 261 9.67 -7.42 6.93
C SER A 261 9.78 -6.12 7.73
N GLU A 262 8.70 -5.66 8.36
CA GLU A 262 8.72 -4.48 9.22
C GLU A 262 9.45 -4.71 10.56
N LEU A 263 9.57 -5.96 10.99
CA LEU A 263 10.26 -6.36 12.23
C LEU A 263 11.73 -6.70 12.00
N GLU A 264 12.19 -6.73 10.76
CA GLU A 264 13.60 -6.94 10.44
C GLU A 264 14.46 -5.79 11.00
N PRO A 265 15.70 -6.09 11.45
CA PRO A 265 16.66 -5.05 11.82
C PRO A 265 16.84 -4.04 10.69
N PHE A 266 16.95 -2.77 11.05
CA PHE A 266 17.13 -1.73 10.04
C PHE A 266 18.54 -1.81 9.42
N ALA A 267 18.58 -1.93 8.10
CA ALA A 267 19.80 -1.81 7.31
C ALA A 267 19.92 -0.40 6.76
N LEU A 268 21.07 0.25 6.99
CA LEU A 268 21.34 1.57 6.42
C LEU A 268 21.54 1.46 4.91
N ASP A 269 20.67 2.11 4.16
CA ASP A 269 20.80 2.28 2.71
C ASP A 269 21.14 3.74 2.38
N LEU A 270 22.33 3.96 1.79
CA LEU A 270 22.81 5.28 1.38
C LEU A 270 22.42 5.65 -0.05
N THR A 271 21.58 4.85 -0.71
CA THR A 271 21.04 5.18 -2.03
C THR A 271 20.16 6.42 -1.96
N PHE A 272 20.45 7.39 -2.83
CA PHE A 272 19.63 8.57 -3.00
C PHE A 272 18.93 8.50 -4.36
N GLU A 273 17.67 8.11 -4.34
CA GLU A 273 16.88 7.88 -5.54
C GLU A 273 16.08 9.14 -5.90
N LEU A 274 16.13 9.49 -7.20
CA LEU A 274 15.40 10.60 -7.81
C LEU A 274 14.64 10.20 -9.08
N ASN A 275 14.84 8.98 -9.59
CA ASN A 275 14.33 8.56 -10.89
C ASN A 275 12.79 8.55 -10.93
N ASP A 276 12.15 8.10 -9.85
CA ASP A 276 10.68 8.03 -9.71
C ASP A 276 10.16 9.06 -8.68
N GLY A 277 10.92 10.15 -8.46
CA GLY A 277 10.67 11.13 -7.40
C GLY A 277 11.53 10.87 -6.15
N ILE A 278 11.15 11.49 -5.03
CA ILE A 278 11.88 11.42 -3.76
C ILE A 278 11.34 10.25 -2.94
N SER A 279 12.13 9.19 -2.78
CA SER A 279 11.77 8.02 -1.98
C SER A 279 11.75 8.29 -0.48
N THR A 280 11.09 7.42 0.30
CA THR A 280 11.12 7.51 1.77
C THR A 280 12.55 7.38 2.30
N ASN A 281 13.41 6.56 1.67
CA ASN A 281 14.82 6.45 2.03
C ASN A 281 15.57 7.77 1.82
N SER A 282 15.38 8.43 0.67
CA SER A 282 15.97 9.74 0.39
C SER A 282 15.55 10.80 1.43
N LEU A 283 14.28 10.80 1.85
CA LEU A 283 13.81 11.68 2.93
C LEU A 283 14.46 11.33 4.28
N MET A 284 14.61 10.04 4.60
CA MET A 284 15.29 9.61 5.82
C MET A 284 16.75 10.07 5.86
N LEU A 285 17.48 9.99 4.74
CA LEU A 285 18.86 10.47 4.66
C LEU A 285 18.94 11.99 4.91
N ILE A 286 17.97 12.76 4.40
CA ILE A 286 17.85 14.20 4.70
C ILE A 286 17.65 14.42 6.20
N ILE A 287 16.71 13.71 6.83
CA ILE A 287 16.45 13.83 8.27
C ILE A 287 17.66 13.37 9.10
N ALA A 288 18.37 12.33 8.68
CA ALA A 288 19.57 11.84 9.33
C ALA A 288 20.68 12.91 9.29
N PHE A 289 20.89 13.53 8.13
CA PHE A 289 21.83 14.65 7.99
C PHE A 289 21.51 15.80 8.95
N PHE A 290 20.25 16.24 9.00
CA PHE A 290 19.84 17.31 9.91
C PHE A 290 19.97 16.91 11.39
N THR A 291 19.66 15.66 11.73
CA THR A 291 19.78 15.12 13.10
C THR A 291 21.24 15.09 13.54
N ILE A 292 22.14 14.61 12.68
CA ILE A 292 23.59 14.56 12.94
C ILE A 292 24.16 15.97 13.07
N ALA A 293 23.82 16.88 12.14
CA ALA A 293 24.26 18.27 12.21
C ALA A 293 23.78 18.95 13.50
N ALA A 294 22.51 18.74 13.87
CA ALA A 294 21.94 19.27 15.10
C ALA A 294 22.60 18.70 16.36
N LEU A 295 22.94 17.40 16.36
CA LEU A 295 23.69 16.78 17.45
C LEU A 295 25.04 17.49 17.67
N PHE A 296 25.82 17.72 16.61
CA PHE A 296 27.10 18.44 16.71
C PHE A 296 26.93 19.86 17.23
N LEU A 297 25.91 20.58 16.75
CA LEU A 297 25.62 21.95 17.22
C LEU A 297 25.18 21.98 18.69
N SER A 298 24.45 20.95 19.15
CA SER A 298 23.98 20.85 20.53
C SER A 298 25.10 20.66 21.55
N LEU A 299 26.26 20.14 21.15
CA LEU A 299 27.40 19.86 22.05
C LEU A 299 27.90 21.11 22.79
N ASN A 300 27.81 22.28 22.16
CA ASN A 300 28.27 23.54 22.77
C ASN A 300 27.43 23.93 24.00
N ASN A 301 26.15 23.54 24.04
CA ASN A 301 25.21 23.84 25.13
C ASN A 301 24.47 22.57 25.58
N PHE A 302 25.16 21.44 25.62
CA PHE A 302 24.56 20.11 25.81
C PHE A 302 23.62 20.04 27.02
N ARG A 303 23.94 20.77 28.09
CA ARG A 303 23.15 20.82 29.35
C ARG A 303 21.72 21.29 29.14
N HIS A 304 21.47 22.17 28.16
CA HIS A 304 20.12 22.67 27.85
C HIS A 304 19.38 21.82 26.83
N HIS A 305 20.05 20.80 26.27
CA HIS A 305 19.56 20.00 25.15
C HIS A 305 19.55 18.49 25.46
N ILE A 306 19.61 18.11 26.74
CA ILE A 306 19.62 16.72 27.20
C ILE A 306 18.38 15.99 26.70
N ALA A 307 17.19 16.57 26.84
CA ALA A 307 15.95 15.93 26.39
C ALA A 307 15.95 15.65 24.86
N PRO A 308 16.15 16.64 23.97
CA PRO A 308 16.29 16.40 22.53
C PRO A 308 17.34 15.35 22.14
N VAL A 309 18.49 15.34 22.81
CA VAL A 309 19.55 14.34 22.53
C VAL A 309 19.12 12.94 22.98
N ILE A 310 18.57 12.78 24.19
CA ILE A 310 18.08 11.48 24.67
C ILE A 310 17.00 10.94 23.72
N LEU A 311 16.09 11.79 23.23
CA LEU A 311 15.06 11.38 22.29
C LEU A 311 15.66 10.90 20.97
N ALA A 312 16.55 11.66 20.34
CA ALA A 312 17.18 11.27 19.08
C ALA A 312 18.02 9.99 19.21
N CYS A 313 18.80 9.85 20.30
CA CYS A 313 19.60 8.66 20.56
C CYS A 313 18.73 7.44 20.89
N GLY A 314 17.72 7.58 21.75
CA GLY A 314 16.79 6.51 22.08
C GLY A 314 16.01 6.03 20.87
N ALA A 315 15.58 6.96 20.02
CA ALA A 315 14.90 6.61 18.78
C ALA A 315 15.82 5.94 17.74
N LEU A 316 17.10 6.31 17.70
CA LEU A 316 18.08 5.63 16.86
C LEU A 316 18.28 4.17 17.30
N VAL A 317 18.33 3.91 18.61
CA VAL A 317 18.40 2.54 19.15
C VAL A 317 17.19 1.72 18.68
N LEU A 318 15.99 2.28 18.78
CA LEU A 318 14.76 1.62 18.33
C LEU A 318 14.77 1.36 16.82
N LEU A 319 15.20 2.34 16.02
CA LEU A 319 15.35 2.18 14.58
C LEU A 319 16.28 1.02 14.23
N ILE A 320 17.44 0.93 14.87
CA ILE A 320 18.39 -0.17 14.65
C ILE A 320 17.76 -1.53 14.99
N MET A 321 16.91 -1.59 16.02
CA MET A 321 16.24 -2.83 16.42
C MET A 321 15.23 -3.31 15.37
N ALA A 322 14.43 -2.42 14.77
CA ALA A 322 13.47 -2.79 13.74
C ALA A 322 13.14 -1.65 12.77
N LYS A 323 13.05 -1.97 11.48
CA LYS A 323 12.69 -1.06 10.38
C LYS A 323 11.37 -0.31 10.64
N ARG A 324 10.41 -0.89 11.35
CA ARG A 324 9.14 -0.22 11.65
C ARG A 324 9.29 1.10 12.41
N PHE A 325 10.40 1.31 13.13
CA PHE A 325 10.60 2.51 13.95
C PHE A 325 11.09 3.74 13.18
N VAL A 326 11.08 3.71 11.84
CA VAL A 326 11.43 4.85 10.97
C VAL A 326 10.62 6.11 11.30
N TRP A 327 9.32 5.95 11.54
CA TRP A 327 8.42 7.09 11.77
C TRP A 327 8.58 7.67 13.17
N GLU A 328 8.71 6.83 14.18
CA GLU A 328 9.01 7.19 15.56
C GLU A 328 10.38 7.87 15.63
N TRP A 329 11.41 7.34 14.96
CA TRP A 329 12.71 7.97 14.84
C TRP A 329 12.65 9.36 14.21
N THR A 330 11.89 9.50 13.12
CA THR A 330 11.69 10.79 12.47
C THR A 330 11.08 11.80 13.44
N LEU A 331 9.99 11.41 14.14
CA LEU A 331 9.26 12.30 15.08
C LEU A 331 10.08 12.64 16.33
N LEU A 332 10.76 11.65 16.92
CA LEU A 332 11.57 11.83 18.12
C LEU A 332 12.86 12.62 17.85
N SER A 333 13.31 12.68 16.59
CA SER A 333 14.44 13.52 16.17
C SER A 333 14.07 14.99 15.95
N VAL A 334 12.77 15.31 15.76
CA VAL A 334 12.29 16.67 15.49
C VAL A 334 12.76 17.71 16.53
N PRO A 335 12.72 17.46 17.85
CA PRO A 335 13.20 18.44 18.84
C PRO A 335 14.67 18.78 18.68
N LEU A 336 15.52 17.78 18.39
CA LEU A 336 16.95 18.01 18.21
C LEU A 336 17.18 18.80 16.93
N ILE A 337 16.48 18.44 15.84
CA ILE A 337 16.55 19.20 14.58
C ILE A 337 16.09 20.66 14.79
N ALA A 338 15.02 20.89 15.55
CA ALA A 338 14.55 22.24 15.88
C ALA A 338 15.62 23.05 16.64
N VAL A 339 16.33 22.42 17.60
CA VAL A 339 17.50 23.03 18.27
C VAL A 339 18.58 23.37 17.24
N GLY A 340 18.97 22.44 16.36
CA GLY A 340 19.97 22.69 15.33
C GLY A 340 19.61 23.85 14.39
N LEU A 341 18.34 23.92 13.99
CA LEU A 341 17.82 25.00 13.14
C LEU A 341 17.82 26.36 13.86
N SER A 342 17.67 26.39 15.18
CA SER A 342 17.73 27.65 15.96
C SER A 342 19.11 28.31 15.96
N TYR A 343 20.18 27.51 15.78
CA TYR A 343 21.55 28.03 15.64
C TYR A 343 21.82 28.59 14.24
N TRP A 344 21.01 28.23 13.26
CA TRP A 344 21.23 28.60 11.86
C TRP A 344 20.58 29.93 11.50
N HIS A 345 21.42 30.91 11.14
CA HIS A 345 21.01 32.25 10.70
C HIS A 345 21.24 32.47 9.19
N GLY A 346 21.28 31.40 8.39
CA GLY A 346 21.57 31.48 6.96
C GLY A 346 20.48 32.18 6.13
N PRO A 347 20.53 32.09 4.79
CA PRO A 347 19.73 32.94 3.93
C PRO A 347 18.24 32.79 4.23
N GLY A 348 17.58 33.91 4.49
CA GLY A 348 16.12 33.97 4.56
C GLY A 348 15.48 33.64 3.21
N ILE A 349 14.16 33.79 3.12
CA ILE A 349 13.44 33.49 1.90
C ILE A 349 13.76 34.57 0.85
N SER A 350 14.57 34.17 -0.12
CA SER A 350 14.95 34.88 -1.34
C SER A 350 14.28 34.25 -2.56
N LEU A 351 14.42 34.87 -3.73
CA LEU A 351 13.94 34.31 -4.99
C LEU A 351 14.48 32.89 -5.23
N ARG A 352 15.79 32.66 -5.04
CA ARG A 352 16.43 31.35 -5.27
C ARG A 352 15.88 30.27 -4.33
N THR A 353 15.82 30.56 -3.03
CA THR A 353 15.28 29.62 -2.04
C THR A 353 13.77 29.40 -2.23
N GLY A 354 13.04 30.44 -2.68
CA GLY A 354 11.64 30.33 -3.04
C GLY A 354 11.43 29.41 -4.24
N THR A 355 12.26 29.50 -5.28
CA THR A 355 12.25 28.58 -6.42
C THR A 355 12.50 27.14 -5.99
N ILE A 356 13.45 26.89 -5.07
CA ILE A 356 13.70 25.54 -4.53
C ILE A 356 12.48 25.01 -3.78
N LEU A 357 11.86 25.83 -2.93
CA LEU A 357 10.62 25.44 -2.23
C LEU A 357 9.50 25.12 -3.23
N MET A 358 9.30 25.95 -4.25
CA MET A 358 8.32 25.65 -5.30
C MET A 358 8.65 24.37 -6.06
N ALA A 359 9.93 24.10 -6.33
CA ALA A 359 10.36 22.84 -6.93
C ALA A 359 10.01 21.64 -6.03
N THR A 360 10.15 21.75 -4.70
CA THR A 360 9.68 20.68 -3.79
C THR A 360 8.19 20.41 -3.92
N LEU A 361 7.35 21.45 -4.04
CA LEU A 361 5.89 21.26 -4.24
C LEU A 361 5.55 20.61 -5.58
N VAL A 362 6.41 20.74 -6.60
CA VAL A 362 6.24 20.07 -7.91
C VAL A 362 6.72 18.62 -7.86
N LEU A 363 7.81 18.34 -7.11
CA LEU A 363 8.33 16.98 -6.94
C LEU A 363 7.43 16.09 -6.08
N LEU A 364 6.65 16.68 -5.17
CA LEU A 364 5.71 15.94 -4.33
C LEU A 364 4.67 15.16 -5.14
N PRO A 365 3.87 15.77 -6.05
CA PRO A 365 2.97 15.03 -6.93
C PRO A 365 3.65 13.92 -7.71
N VAL A 366 4.86 14.15 -8.24
CA VAL A 366 5.61 13.13 -8.99
C VAL A 366 5.92 11.92 -8.11
N SER A 367 6.43 12.16 -6.90
CA SER A 367 6.83 11.11 -5.95
C SER A 367 5.66 10.27 -5.44
N PHE A 368 4.48 10.89 -5.30
CA PHE A 368 3.28 10.22 -4.78
C PHE A 368 2.30 9.78 -5.89
N TRP A 369 2.56 10.10 -7.15
CA TRP A 369 1.66 9.82 -8.27
C TRP A 369 1.28 8.34 -8.41
N PRO A 370 2.20 7.37 -8.32
CA PRO A 370 1.85 5.95 -8.44
C PRO A 370 0.83 5.52 -7.37
N THR A 371 1.00 6.02 -6.14
CA THR A 371 0.12 5.72 -5.02
C THR A 371 -1.23 6.42 -5.15
N ILE A 372 -1.26 7.71 -5.51
CA ILE A 372 -2.48 8.49 -5.76
C ILE A 372 -3.32 7.81 -6.83
N ARG A 373 -2.68 7.48 -7.96
CA ARG A 373 -3.34 6.85 -9.10
C ARG A 373 -3.95 5.50 -8.72
N THR A 374 -3.21 4.67 -8.00
CA THR A 374 -3.73 3.38 -7.50
C THR A 374 -4.92 3.58 -6.55
N GLY A 375 -4.84 4.59 -5.69
CA GLY A 375 -5.92 4.96 -4.76
C GLY A 375 -7.19 5.39 -5.48
N TRP A 376 -7.09 6.28 -6.48
CA TRP A 376 -8.22 6.76 -7.27
C TRP A 376 -8.91 5.67 -8.08
N GLN A 377 -8.15 4.75 -8.67
CA GLN A 377 -8.71 3.65 -9.46
C GLN A 377 -9.61 2.71 -8.65
N HIS A 378 -9.36 2.60 -7.33
CA HIS A 378 -10.07 1.69 -6.44
C HIS A 378 -10.71 2.44 -5.28
N TYR A 379 -11.19 3.65 -5.53
CA TYR A 379 -11.77 4.50 -4.51
C TYR A 379 -13.28 4.25 -4.35
N PRO A 380 -13.84 4.24 -3.12
CA PRO A 380 -13.16 4.38 -1.82
C PRO A 380 -12.52 3.09 -1.32
N PHE A 381 -12.78 1.96 -1.98
CA PHE A 381 -12.46 0.61 -1.53
C PHE A 381 -11.93 -0.29 -2.67
N ASN A 382 -10.84 -1.01 -2.40
CA ASN A 382 -10.26 -1.95 -3.36
C ASN A 382 -10.66 -3.40 -3.06
N ASP A 383 -11.82 -3.83 -3.53
CA ASP A 383 -12.33 -5.20 -3.42
C ASP A 383 -11.52 -6.24 -4.22
N GLN A 384 -10.85 -5.83 -5.29
CA GLN A 384 -9.99 -6.72 -6.08
C GLN A 384 -8.74 -7.18 -5.32
N SER A 385 -8.41 -6.52 -4.21
CA SER A 385 -7.29 -6.91 -3.35
C SER A 385 -7.63 -8.02 -2.33
N LEU A 386 -8.89 -8.50 -2.35
CA LEU A 386 -9.51 -9.39 -1.37
C LEU A 386 -9.99 -10.72 -1.94
N PRO A 387 -10.19 -11.76 -1.11
CA PRO A 387 -11.01 -12.92 -1.45
C PRO A 387 -12.52 -12.58 -1.46
N TYR A 388 -12.91 -11.47 -2.10
CA TYR A 388 -14.29 -10.98 -2.09
C TYR A 388 -15.22 -12.03 -2.71
N GLY A 389 -14.89 -12.51 -3.91
CA GLY A 389 -15.73 -13.45 -4.66
C GLY A 389 -15.93 -14.78 -3.94
N THR A 390 -14.83 -15.36 -3.43
CA THR A 390 -14.88 -16.60 -2.65
C THR A 390 -15.63 -16.44 -1.34
N SER A 391 -15.54 -15.28 -0.67
CA SER A 391 -16.32 -15.00 0.54
C SER A 391 -17.82 -14.82 0.22
N GLN A 392 -18.17 -14.16 -0.87
CA GLN A 392 -19.57 -14.05 -1.31
C GLN A 392 -20.14 -15.40 -1.70
N PHE A 393 -19.37 -16.28 -2.35
CA PHE A 393 -19.80 -17.64 -2.65
C PHE A 393 -20.19 -18.41 -1.37
N ILE A 394 -19.38 -18.29 -0.31
CA ILE A 394 -19.65 -18.90 1.01
C ILE A 394 -20.93 -18.32 1.61
N LEU A 395 -21.11 -17.00 1.59
CA LEU A 395 -22.31 -16.33 2.10
C LEU A 395 -23.59 -16.73 1.36
N THR A 396 -23.57 -16.64 0.03
CA THR A 396 -24.73 -16.92 -0.83
C THR A 396 -25.23 -18.34 -0.67
N ASN A 397 -24.31 -19.30 -0.48
CA ASN A 397 -24.64 -20.70 -0.26
C ASN A 397 -24.89 -21.05 1.22
N GLY A 398 -24.78 -20.08 2.14
CA GLY A 398 -25.02 -20.30 3.56
C GLY A 398 -24.08 -21.31 4.20
N ILE A 399 -22.82 -21.38 3.73
CA ILE A 399 -21.84 -22.35 4.21
C ILE A 399 -21.37 -21.96 5.63
N GLU A 400 -21.28 -22.95 6.51
CA GLU A 400 -20.80 -22.81 7.89
C GLU A 400 -19.72 -23.86 8.14
N GLY A 401 -18.71 -23.54 8.96
CA GLY A 401 -17.61 -24.46 9.22
C GLY A 401 -16.23 -23.81 9.38
N LYS A 402 -15.19 -24.63 9.25
CA LYS A 402 -13.78 -24.27 9.37
C LYS A 402 -13.19 -23.91 8.02
N TYR A 403 -12.58 -22.74 7.93
CA TYR A 403 -11.94 -22.26 6.72
C TYR A 403 -10.43 -22.10 6.89
N ALA A 404 -9.69 -23.01 6.27
CA ALA A 404 -8.24 -22.93 6.17
C ALA A 404 -7.87 -21.96 5.05
N LEU A 405 -7.69 -20.68 5.42
CA LEU A 405 -7.33 -19.60 4.52
C LEU A 405 -6.05 -18.94 5.01
N GLU A 406 -5.23 -18.50 4.06
CA GLU A 406 -3.98 -17.83 4.38
C GLU A 406 -4.17 -16.57 5.25
N PRO A 407 -3.31 -16.33 6.27
CA PRO A 407 -3.60 -15.35 7.31
C PRO A 407 -3.82 -13.92 6.83
N SER A 408 -3.14 -13.50 5.75
CA SER A 408 -3.33 -12.15 5.18
C SER A 408 -4.75 -11.92 4.63
N TYR A 409 -5.44 -12.98 4.24
CA TYR A 409 -6.83 -12.92 3.74
C TYR A 409 -7.86 -13.31 4.80
N ALA A 410 -7.42 -14.03 5.84
CA ALA A 410 -8.30 -14.55 6.88
C ALA A 410 -8.97 -13.45 7.71
N GLY A 411 -8.31 -12.30 7.95
CA GLY A 411 -8.93 -11.17 8.66
C GLY A 411 -10.21 -10.65 7.98
N TYR A 412 -10.23 -10.55 6.65
CA TYR A 412 -11.46 -10.21 5.92
C TYR A 412 -12.52 -11.29 5.99
N ALA A 413 -12.10 -12.53 5.72
CA ALA A 413 -13.00 -13.67 5.73
C ALA A 413 -13.67 -13.77 7.11
N GLU A 414 -12.93 -13.56 8.18
CA GLU A 414 -13.46 -13.44 9.53
C GLU A 414 -14.47 -12.29 9.65
N PHE A 415 -14.11 -11.06 9.27
CA PHE A 415 -15.00 -9.90 9.38
C PHE A 415 -16.33 -10.10 8.63
N ILE A 416 -16.33 -10.78 7.49
CA ILE A 416 -17.51 -10.97 6.65
C ILE A 416 -18.29 -12.24 7.02
N LEU A 417 -17.62 -13.32 7.38
CA LEU A 417 -18.21 -14.66 7.52
C LEU A 417 -18.44 -15.07 8.99
N ALA A 418 -17.87 -14.36 9.96
CA ALA A 418 -18.13 -14.63 11.37
C ALA A 418 -19.60 -14.33 11.74
N PRO A 419 -20.21 -15.12 12.65
CA PRO A 419 -19.61 -16.21 13.42
C PRO A 419 -19.73 -17.60 12.75
N LYS A 420 -20.32 -17.69 11.56
CA LYS A 420 -20.64 -18.96 10.90
C LYS A 420 -19.41 -19.70 10.38
N ILE A 421 -18.39 -18.95 10.00
CA ILE A 421 -17.09 -19.49 9.61
C ILE A 421 -16.06 -19.20 10.69
N LYS A 422 -15.25 -20.21 10.99
CA LYS A 422 -14.06 -20.09 11.84
C LYS A 422 -12.81 -20.21 10.99
N ILE A 423 -11.88 -19.28 11.14
CA ILE A 423 -10.61 -19.27 10.41
C ILE A 423 -9.54 -20.08 11.15
N HIS A 424 -8.44 -20.41 10.46
CA HIS A 424 -7.23 -20.93 11.14
C HIS A 424 -6.65 -19.85 12.06
N MET A 425 -6.16 -18.78 11.45
CA MET A 425 -5.62 -17.59 12.10
C MET A 425 -5.60 -16.42 11.12
N ASP A 426 -5.52 -15.20 11.63
CA ASP A 426 -5.25 -13.99 10.86
C ASP A 426 -3.80 -13.50 11.12
N MET A 427 -3.48 -12.29 10.68
CA MET A 427 -2.15 -11.67 10.87
C MET A 427 -1.94 -11.09 12.28
N GLN A 428 -2.78 -11.42 13.27
CA GLN A 428 -2.65 -10.92 14.62
C GLN A 428 -1.62 -11.71 15.44
N PHE A 429 -0.37 -11.23 15.44
CA PHE A 429 0.75 -11.80 16.19
C PHE A 429 1.19 -10.88 17.35
N PRO A 430 1.05 -11.28 18.63
CA PRO A 430 0.20 -12.35 19.22
C PRO A 430 -1.32 -12.05 19.08
N PRO A 431 -2.23 -13.03 19.31
CA PRO A 431 -2.02 -14.30 20.03
C PRO A 431 -1.64 -15.52 19.21
N PHE A 432 -1.67 -15.43 17.89
CA PHE A 432 -1.16 -16.52 17.07
C PHE A 432 0.37 -16.48 17.06
N ASP A 433 0.99 -17.64 16.81
CA ASP A 433 2.44 -17.81 16.78
C ASP A 433 2.96 -18.21 15.40
N GLY A 434 4.29 -18.18 15.24
CA GLY A 434 4.94 -18.57 13.99
C GLY A 434 4.70 -20.03 13.62
N LEU A 435 4.42 -20.91 14.58
CA LEU A 435 4.16 -22.33 14.31
C LEU A 435 2.79 -22.54 13.64
N ASN A 436 1.75 -21.86 14.13
CA ASN A 436 0.43 -21.88 13.49
C ASN A 436 0.51 -21.39 12.04
N TYR A 437 1.29 -20.32 11.81
CA TYR A 437 1.52 -19.78 10.47
C TYR A 437 2.25 -20.79 9.57
N GLN A 438 3.38 -21.33 10.05
CA GLN A 438 4.20 -22.29 9.31
C GLN A 438 3.43 -23.57 8.96
N GLU A 439 2.58 -24.06 9.86
CA GLU A 439 1.78 -25.26 9.65
C GLU A 439 0.86 -25.12 8.44
N LEU A 440 0.10 -24.02 8.36
CA LEU A 440 -0.78 -23.74 7.23
C LEU A 440 0.02 -23.44 5.96
N ALA A 441 1.10 -22.66 6.05
CA ALA A 441 1.95 -22.35 4.90
C ALA A 441 2.53 -23.63 4.27
N THR A 442 2.98 -24.59 5.09
CA THR A 442 3.50 -25.89 4.62
C THR A 442 2.42 -26.72 3.94
N ALA A 443 1.17 -26.65 4.42
CA ALA A 443 0.01 -27.30 3.81
C ALA A 443 -0.26 -26.77 2.39
N MET A 444 -0.04 -25.49 2.15
CA MET A 444 -0.24 -24.88 0.84
C MET A 444 0.88 -25.22 -0.17
N LEU A 445 2.04 -25.69 0.29
CA LEU A 445 3.22 -25.90 -0.54
C LEU A 445 3.51 -27.36 -0.89
N SER A 446 2.95 -28.33 -0.16
CA SER A 446 3.31 -29.74 -0.33
C SER A 446 2.18 -30.72 -0.03
N ALA A 447 2.11 -31.82 -0.78
CA ALA A 447 1.08 -32.85 -0.60
C ALA A 447 1.12 -33.50 0.80
N SER A 448 2.32 -33.78 1.33
CA SER A 448 2.51 -34.33 2.68
C SER A 448 2.14 -33.33 3.77
N GLY A 449 2.48 -32.05 3.59
CA GLY A 449 2.06 -30.97 4.46
C GLY A 449 0.53 -30.85 4.48
N LEU A 450 -0.12 -30.88 3.32
CA LEU A 450 -1.57 -30.81 3.19
C LEU A 450 -2.26 -31.97 3.90
N ALA A 451 -1.79 -33.21 3.65
CA ALA A 451 -2.34 -34.40 4.30
C ALA A 451 -2.20 -34.35 5.83
N THR A 452 -1.05 -33.88 6.33
CA THR A 452 -0.80 -33.72 7.78
C THR A 452 -1.75 -32.68 8.37
N TYR A 453 -1.87 -31.52 7.73
CA TYR A 453 -2.74 -30.42 8.15
C TYR A 453 -4.21 -30.85 8.18
N VAL A 454 -4.71 -31.46 7.10
CA VAL A 454 -6.08 -31.97 6.98
C VAL A 454 -6.35 -33.04 8.03
N GLY A 455 -5.39 -33.96 8.26
CA GLY A 455 -5.52 -35.01 9.27
C GLY A 455 -5.72 -34.47 10.69
N LYS A 456 -5.02 -33.39 11.03
CA LYS A 456 -5.07 -32.74 12.35
C LYS A 456 -6.27 -31.80 12.50
N HIS A 457 -6.43 -30.83 11.60
CA HIS A 457 -7.39 -29.73 11.78
C HIS A 457 -8.77 -30.02 11.17
N ARG A 458 -8.81 -30.88 10.14
CA ARG A 458 -10.01 -31.23 9.35
C ARG A 458 -10.82 -29.98 8.96
N PRO A 459 -10.24 -29.07 8.16
CA PRO A 459 -10.98 -27.90 7.68
C PRO A 459 -12.13 -28.32 6.77
N ASP A 460 -13.20 -27.55 6.72
CA ASP A 460 -14.35 -27.84 5.85
C ASP A 460 -14.17 -27.17 4.48
N LEU A 461 -13.39 -26.08 4.47
CA LEU A 461 -13.03 -25.28 3.30
C LEU A 461 -11.51 -25.01 3.29
N ILE A 462 -10.90 -24.97 2.10
CA ILE A 462 -9.49 -24.59 1.91
C ILE A 462 -9.43 -23.46 0.89
N GLY A 463 -8.81 -22.34 1.27
CA GLY A 463 -8.60 -21.19 0.42
C GLY A 463 -7.14 -21.08 0.02
N VAL A 464 -6.85 -21.27 -1.26
CA VAL A 464 -5.49 -21.30 -1.79
C VAL A 464 -5.22 -20.01 -2.56
N ARG A 465 -4.06 -19.37 -2.33
CA ARG A 465 -3.62 -18.24 -3.18
C ARG A 465 -3.62 -18.66 -4.65
N LYS A 466 -4.34 -17.93 -5.49
CA LYS A 466 -4.37 -18.16 -6.95
C LYS A 466 -3.00 -18.04 -7.61
N THR A 467 -2.10 -17.25 -7.01
CA THR A 467 -0.70 -17.12 -7.45
C THR A 467 0.16 -18.35 -7.12
N ASN A 468 -0.29 -19.24 -6.25
CA ASN A 468 0.43 -20.47 -5.90
C ASN A 468 0.20 -21.55 -6.96
N LYS A 469 0.93 -21.47 -8.07
CA LYS A 469 0.87 -22.44 -9.18
C LYS A 469 1.35 -23.85 -8.83
N HIS A 470 1.95 -24.03 -7.64
CA HIS A 470 2.51 -25.30 -7.18
C HIS A 470 1.67 -25.95 -6.08
N PHE A 471 0.46 -25.45 -5.81
CA PHE A 471 -0.45 -26.08 -4.88
C PHE A 471 -0.70 -27.55 -5.28
N PRO A 472 -0.62 -28.52 -4.35
CA PRO A 472 -0.79 -29.94 -4.65
C PRO A 472 -2.26 -30.32 -4.90
N ASP A 473 -2.87 -29.81 -5.97
CA ASP A 473 -4.29 -29.98 -6.32
C ASP A 473 -4.73 -31.46 -6.36
N VAL A 474 -3.90 -32.34 -6.94
CA VAL A 474 -4.18 -33.79 -6.98
C VAL A 474 -4.33 -34.37 -5.58
N ALA A 475 -3.43 -34.00 -4.65
CA ALA A 475 -3.50 -34.48 -3.28
C ALA A 475 -4.71 -33.87 -2.53
N ALA A 476 -5.09 -32.63 -2.84
CA ALA A 476 -6.30 -32.03 -2.28
C ALA A 476 -7.55 -32.81 -2.70
N ARG A 477 -7.68 -33.15 -3.98
CA ARG A 477 -8.77 -33.98 -4.51
C ARG A 477 -8.78 -35.39 -3.91
N GLU A 478 -7.62 -36.04 -3.77
CA GLU A 478 -7.50 -37.35 -3.09
C GLU A 478 -7.94 -37.30 -1.61
N LEU A 479 -7.77 -36.15 -0.96
CA LEU A 479 -8.24 -35.89 0.41
C LEU A 479 -9.75 -35.54 0.48
N GLY A 480 -10.44 -35.45 -0.66
CA GLY A 480 -11.87 -35.11 -0.76
C GLY A 480 -12.15 -33.61 -0.82
N TYR A 481 -11.21 -32.80 -1.28
CA TYR A 481 -11.39 -31.36 -1.49
C TYR A 481 -11.43 -31.02 -2.97
N THR A 482 -12.51 -30.37 -3.37
CA THR A 482 -12.80 -30.09 -4.77
C THR A 482 -12.88 -28.57 -4.99
N PRO A 483 -12.19 -28.01 -6.01
CA PRO A 483 -12.26 -26.59 -6.31
C PRO A 483 -13.64 -26.25 -6.87
N VAL A 484 -14.27 -25.20 -6.34
CA VAL A 484 -15.64 -24.82 -6.72
C VAL A 484 -15.82 -23.37 -7.14
N PHE A 485 -14.88 -22.51 -6.76
CA PHE A 485 -14.94 -21.10 -7.09
C PHE A 485 -13.54 -20.49 -7.04
N PHE A 486 -13.32 -19.41 -7.77
CA PHE A 486 -12.11 -18.61 -7.63
C PHE A 486 -12.41 -17.13 -7.87
N ASP A 487 -11.61 -16.26 -7.27
CA ASP A 487 -11.58 -14.83 -7.57
C ASP A 487 -10.14 -14.40 -7.99
N LYS A 488 -9.79 -13.12 -7.88
CA LYS A 488 -8.43 -12.63 -8.17
C LYS A 488 -7.37 -13.25 -7.29
N LYS A 489 -7.73 -13.55 -6.04
CA LYS A 489 -6.79 -13.82 -4.94
C LYS A 489 -6.80 -15.26 -4.51
N VAL A 490 -7.97 -15.90 -4.48
CA VAL A 490 -8.17 -17.20 -3.85
C VAL A 490 -8.91 -18.16 -4.78
N VAL A 491 -8.47 -19.41 -4.76
CA VAL A 491 -9.20 -20.58 -5.25
C VAL A 491 -9.80 -21.27 -4.03
N LEU A 492 -11.12 -21.43 -4.03
CA LEU A 492 -11.89 -22.03 -2.95
C LEU A 492 -12.12 -23.52 -3.24
N TYR A 493 -11.65 -24.35 -2.32
CA TYR A 493 -11.93 -25.76 -2.26
C TYR A 493 -12.93 -26.07 -1.15
N LEU A 494 -13.86 -26.97 -1.41
CA LEU A 494 -14.81 -27.46 -0.42
C LEU A 494 -14.62 -28.96 -0.18
N ASN A 495 -14.90 -29.40 1.05
CA ASN A 495 -14.91 -30.82 1.39
C ASN A 495 -16.18 -31.49 0.83
N GLU A 496 -16.01 -32.35 -0.17
CA GLU A 496 -17.12 -32.98 -0.90
C GLU A 496 -18.00 -33.88 -0.02
N LYS A 497 -17.44 -34.43 1.07
CA LYS A 497 -18.19 -35.27 2.01
C LYS A 497 -19.12 -34.45 2.90
N ILE A 498 -18.78 -33.19 3.14
CA ILE A 498 -19.55 -32.28 3.97
C ILE A 498 -20.58 -31.53 3.11
N PHE A 499 -20.19 -31.10 1.91
CA PHE A 499 -21.05 -30.35 1.00
C PHE A 499 -21.24 -31.04 -0.37
N PRO A 500 -21.78 -32.27 -0.42
CA PRO A 500 -21.85 -33.06 -1.66
C PRO A 500 -22.64 -32.36 -2.76
N LYS A 501 -23.78 -31.76 -2.42
CA LYS A 501 -24.60 -31.02 -3.40
C LYS A 501 -23.86 -29.84 -4.03
N LEU A 502 -23.06 -29.12 -3.24
CA LEU A 502 -22.30 -27.97 -3.74
C LEU A 502 -21.11 -28.43 -4.57
N ALA A 503 -20.42 -29.52 -4.17
CA ALA A 503 -19.37 -30.13 -4.97
C ALA A 503 -19.91 -30.55 -6.34
N ASP A 504 -21.01 -31.32 -6.37
CA ASP A 504 -21.62 -31.80 -7.61
C ASP A 504 -22.08 -30.67 -8.55
N THR A 505 -22.49 -29.53 -7.99
CA THR A 505 -23.04 -28.41 -8.76
C THR A 505 -21.95 -27.46 -9.29
N TYR A 506 -20.89 -27.22 -8.50
CA TYR A 506 -19.92 -26.15 -8.77
C TYR A 506 -18.49 -26.63 -8.98
N GLU A 507 -18.24 -27.94 -8.99
CA GLU A 507 -16.90 -28.46 -9.26
C GLU A 507 -16.32 -27.90 -10.56
N LEU A 508 -15.10 -27.36 -10.45
CA LEU A 508 -14.31 -26.91 -11.59
C LEU A 508 -13.48 -28.09 -12.12
N ASN A 509 -13.86 -28.57 -13.31
CA ASN A 509 -13.23 -29.71 -13.98
C ASN A 509 -12.54 -29.29 -15.29
N ALA A 510 -13.16 -28.40 -16.05
CA ALA A 510 -12.64 -27.91 -17.31
C ALA A 510 -11.59 -26.81 -17.10
N ILE A 511 -11.79 -25.97 -16.07
CA ILE A 511 -10.91 -24.84 -15.79
C ILE A 511 -9.85 -25.22 -14.77
N ASN A 512 -8.60 -24.90 -15.09
CA ASN A 512 -7.54 -24.86 -14.10
C ASN A 512 -7.43 -23.44 -13.51
N PRO A 513 -7.86 -23.22 -12.25
CA PRO A 513 -7.89 -21.88 -11.66
C PRO A 513 -6.50 -21.29 -11.40
N PHE A 514 -5.43 -22.10 -11.44
CA PHE A 514 -4.03 -21.65 -11.30
C PHE A 514 -3.33 -21.40 -12.64
N ALA A 515 -3.87 -21.90 -13.75
CA ALA A 515 -3.31 -21.71 -15.09
C ALA A 515 -4.16 -20.73 -15.89
N GLN A 516 -3.68 -19.49 -16.01
CA GLN A 516 -4.35 -18.47 -16.82
C GLN A 516 -4.36 -18.89 -18.30
N GLY A 517 -5.55 -19.08 -18.88
CA GLY A 517 -5.75 -19.15 -20.33
C GLY A 517 -5.24 -20.42 -21.02
N THR A 518 -4.94 -21.50 -20.29
CA THR A 518 -4.59 -22.80 -20.89
C THR A 518 -5.68 -23.81 -20.58
N ILE A 519 -6.74 -23.77 -21.38
CA ILE A 519 -7.75 -24.82 -21.41
C ILE A 519 -7.48 -25.74 -22.60
N ARG A 520 -7.76 -27.04 -22.46
CA ARG A 520 -7.71 -27.91 -23.62
C ARG A 520 -8.87 -27.57 -24.55
N LYS A 521 -8.65 -27.59 -25.87
CA LYS A 521 -9.68 -27.23 -26.87
C LYS A 521 -10.97 -28.05 -26.74
N ASP A 522 -10.86 -29.31 -26.30
CA ASP A 522 -12.02 -30.19 -26.06
C ASP A 522 -12.83 -29.82 -24.81
N GLN A 523 -12.28 -29.00 -23.92
CA GLN A 523 -12.92 -28.56 -22.68
C GLN A 523 -13.42 -27.11 -22.74
N LEU A 524 -13.23 -26.41 -23.86
CA LEU A 524 -13.55 -24.98 -23.98
C LEU A 524 -15.03 -24.68 -23.67
N ASP A 525 -15.96 -25.50 -24.18
CA ASP A 525 -17.39 -25.34 -23.93
C ASP A 525 -17.76 -25.58 -22.46
N ASN A 526 -17.20 -26.62 -21.85
CA ASN A 526 -17.40 -26.91 -20.44
C ASN A 526 -16.86 -25.79 -19.55
N GLY A 527 -15.69 -25.24 -19.88
CA GLY A 527 -15.10 -24.12 -19.15
C GLY A 527 -15.94 -22.85 -19.25
N ILE A 528 -16.54 -22.58 -20.41
CA ILE A 528 -17.50 -21.46 -20.53
C ILE A 528 -18.71 -21.69 -19.62
N ILE A 529 -19.28 -22.90 -19.60
CA ILE A 529 -20.41 -23.23 -18.73
C ILE A 529 -20.06 -23.05 -17.25
N GLU A 530 -18.90 -23.56 -16.81
CA GLU A 530 -18.41 -23.40 -15.43
C GLU A 530 -18.29 -21.91 -15.03
N LEU A 531 -17.69 -21.07 -15.89
CA LEU A 531 -17.58 -19.62 -15.61
C LEU A 531 -18.94 -18.92 -15.58
N GLU A 532 -19.86 -19.28 -16.48
CA GLU A 532 -21.20 -18.68 -16.48
C GLU A 532 -22.00 -19.07 -15.23
N GLN A 533 -21.85 -20.30 -14.74
CA GLN A 533 -22.42 -20.72 -13.46
C GLN A 533 -21.83 -19.95 -12.28
N MET A 534 -20.52 -19.70 -12.28
CA MET A 534 -19.86 -18.87 -11.26
C MET A 534 -20.40 -17.43 -11.28
N LEU A 535 -20.51 -16.81 -12.47
CA LEU A 535 -21.00 -15.43 -12.61
C LEU A 535 -22.48 -15.30 -12.25
N ALA A 536 -23.29 -16.34 -12.48
CA ALA A 536 -24.68 -16.36 -12.06
C ALA A 536 -24.83 -16.32 -10.53
N LEU A 537 -23.83 -16.77 -9.77
CA LEU A 537 -23.81 -16.71 -8.31
C LEU A 537 -23.19 -15.41 -7.79
N VAL A 538 -21.98 -15.09 -8.26
CA VAL A 538 -21.21 -13.95 -7.79
C VAL A 538 -20.56 -13.28 -9.00
N ASP A 539 -21.05 -12.09 -9.30
CA ASP A 539 -20.47 -11.26 -10.35
C ASP A 539 -19.09 -10.76 -9.92
N THR A 540 -18.03 -11.23 -10.58
CA THR A 540 -16.65 -10.84 -10.28
C THR A 540 -15.86 -10.53 -11.55
N THR A 541 -15.05 -9.48 -11.49
CA THR A 541 -14.23 -8.99 -12.60
C THR A 541 -13.30 -10.07 -13.16
N ASP A 542 -12.62 -10.84 -12.30
CA ASP A 542 -11.64 -11.84 -12.75
C ASP A 542 -12.27 -13.03 -13.47
N VAL A 543 -13.47 -13.46 -13.03
CA VAL A 543 -14.21 -14.54 -13.68
C VAL A 543 -14.74 -14.06 -15.03
N LYS A 544 -15.28 -12.83 -15.09
CA LYS A 544 -15.69 -12.19 -16.36
C LYS A 544 -14.54 -12.05 -17.34
N LEU A 545 -13.38 -11.56 -16.91
CA LEU A 545 -12.19 -11.44 -17.77
C LEU A 545 -11.72 -12.80 -18.29
N THR A 546 -11.74 -13.83 -17.44
CA THR A 546 -11.42 -15.20 -17.85
C THR A 546 -12.42 -15.71 -18.90
N LEU A 547 -13.71 -15.44 -18.70
CA LEU A 547 -14.77 -15.82 -19.63
C LEU A 547 -14.64 -15.11 -20.99
N VAL A 548 -14.39 -13.80 -20.99
CA VAL A 548 -14.13 -13.04 -22.22
C VAL A 548 -12.95 -13.64 -22.99
N GLY A 549 -11.88 -14.01 -22.31
CA GLY A 549 -10.73 -14.69 -22.92
C GLY A 549 -11.12 -16.01 -23.61
N LEU A 550 -11.91 -16.85 -22.96
CA LEU A 550 -12.37 -18.12 -23.54
C LEU A 550 -13.36 -17.91 -24.70
N LEU A 551 -14.24 -16.92 -24.61
CA LEU A 551 -15.18 -16.57 -25.70
C LEU A 551 -14.45 -16.06 -26.94
N MET A 552 -13.39 -15.26 -26.75
CA MET A 552 -12.50 -14.84 -27.84
C MET A 552 -11.81 -16.05 -28.50
N GLU A 553 -11.32 -17.01 -27.70
CA GLU A 553 -10.72 -18.25 -28.23
C GLU A 553 -11.74 -19.09 -29.01
N LYS A 554 -12.98 -19.16 -28.52
CA LYS A 554 -14.12 -19.81 -29.20
C LYS A 554 -14.59 -19.06 -30.46
N ARG A 555 -14.14 -17.82 -30.66
CA ARG A 555 -14.59 -16.87 -31.69
C ARG A 555 -16.05 -16.41 -31.53
N ASP A 556 -16.60 -16.50 -30.32
CA ASP A 556 -17.91 -15.95 -29.98
C ASP A 556 -17.77 -14.48 -29.53
N ILE A 557 -17.41 -13.62 -30.50
CA ILE A 557 -17.01 -12.24 -30.24
C ILE A 557 -18.20 -11.38 -29.75
N GLU A 558 -19.42 -11.67 -30.21
CA GLU A 558 -20.62 -10.93 -29.78
C GLU A 558 -20.92 -11.17 -28.31
N LYS A 559 -20.83 -12.43 -27.85
CA LYS A 559 -20.98 -12.74 -26.41
C LYS A 559 -19.83 -12.16 -25.59
N ALA A 560 -18.60 -12.18 -26.12
CA ALA A 560 -17.46 -11.55 -25.47
C ALA A 560 -17.65 -10.03 -25.30
N ARG A 561 -18.19 -9.35 -26.32
CA ARG A 561 -18.51 -7.91 -26.29
C ARG A 561 -19.54 -7.57 -25.23
N HIS A 562 -20.60 -8.37 -25.10
CA HIS A 562 -21.62 -8.16 -24.08
C HIS A 562 -21.04 -8.12 -22.65
N TYR A 563 -20.24 -9.13 -22.26
CA TYR A 563 -19.59 -9.12 -20.94
C TYR A 563 -18.56 -7.99 -20.79
N MET A 564 -17.94 -7.57 -21.89
CA MET A 564 -16.96 -6.49 -21.90
C MET A 564 -17.61 -5.11 -21.71
N GLU A 565 -18.81 -4.87 -22.24
CA GLU A 565 -19.58 -3.66 -21.99
C GLU A 565 -19.91 -3.50 -20.51
N GLU A 566 -20.30 -4.59 -19.83
CA GLU A 566 -20.51 -4.58 -18.39
C GLU A 566 -19.22 -4.28 -17.60
N LEU A 567 -18.12 -4.96 -17.94
CA LEU A 567 -16.82 -4.76 -17.29
C LEU A 567 -16.29 -3.34 -17.47
N HIS A 568 -16.44 -2.77 -18.66
CA HIS A 568 -15.99 -1.42 -18.96
C HIS A 568 -16.79 -0.38 -18.17
N ALA A 569 -18.07 -0.63 -17.90
CA ALA A 569 -18.88 0.23 -17.04
C ALA A 569 -18.44 0.21 -15.57
N THR A 570 -17.99 -0.95 -15.06
CA THR A 570 -17.59 -1.11 -13.65
C THR A 570 -16.12 -0.81 -13.38
N SER A 571 -15.23 -0.97 -14.36
CA SER A 571 -13.78 -0.84 -14.18
C SER A 571 -13.07 -0.23 -15.41
N PRO A 572 -13.48 0.97 -15.87
CA PRO A 572 -13.03 1.54 -17.15
C PRO A 572 -11.52 1.81 -17.25
N HIS A 573 -10.82 1.87 -16.11
CA HIS A 573 -9.40 2.23 -16.03
C HIS A 573 -8.51 1.08 -15.52
N ASP A 574 -9.05 -0.12 -15.35
CA ASP A 574 -8.23 -1.30 -15.05
C ASP A 574 -7.50 -1.76 -16.33
N VAL A 575 -6.22 -2.11 -16.20
CA VAL A 575 -5.35 -2.45 -17.34
C VAL A 575 -5.84 -3.71 -18.05
N ALA A 576 -6.23 -4.74 -17.30
CA ALA A 576 -6.70 -6.01 -17.87
C ALA A 576 -8.04 -5.82 -18.58
N THR A 577 -8.91 -4.97 -18.01
CA THR A 577 -10.19 -4.56 -18.59
C THR A 577 -10.00 -3.77 -19.89
N LEU A 578 -9.15 -2.75 -19.89
CA LEU A 578 -8.83 -1.96 -21.10
C LEU A 578 -8.21 -2.83 -22.21
N TYR A 579 -7.26 -3.68 -21.84
CA TYR A 579 -6.64 -4.61 -22.78
C TYR A 579 -7.66 -5.58 -23.39
N SER A 580 -8.50 -6.20 -22.56
CA SER A 580 -9.51 -7.15 -23.02
C SER A 580 -10.57 -6.47 -23.90
N TYR A 581 -10.97 -5.24 -23.55
CA TYR A 581 -11.85 -4.42 -24.38
C TYR A 581 -11.23 -4.13 -25.75
N ALA A 582 -9.98 -3.66 -25.77
CA ALA A 582 -9.26 -3.39 -27.01
C ALA A 582 -9.11 -4.66 -27.87
N ARG A 583 -8.91 -5.84 -27.25
CA ARG A 583 -8.86 -7.13 -27.94
C ARG A 583 -10.20 -7.49 -28.57
N VAL A 584 -11.31 -7.35 -27.84
CA VAL A 584 -12.65 -7.63 -28.38
C VAL A 584 -13.00 -6.70 -29.54
N GLU A 585 -12.75 -5.39 -29.40
CA GLU A 585 -13.00 -4.41 -30.46
C GLU A 585 -12.11 -4.65 -31.68
N HIS A 586 -10.84 -5.01 -31.48
CA HIS A 586 -9.92 -5.38 -32.56
C HIS A 586 -10.44 -6.61 -33.32
N LEU A 587 -10.80 -7.68 -32.63
CA LEU A 587 -11.35 -8.90 -33.25
C LEU A 587 -12.71 -8.66 -33.94
N SER A 588 -13.40 -7.59 -33.54
CA SER A 588 -14.65 -7.12 -34.16
C SER A 588 -14.44 -6.27 -35.41
N GLY A 589 -13.20 -5.92 -35.75
CA GLY A 589 -12.86 -5.01 -36.84
C GLY A 589 -12.98 -3.52 -36.49
N HIS A 590 -13.30 -3.16 -35.25
CA HIS A 590 -13.43 -1.78 -34.78
C HIS A 590 -12.08 -1.21 -34.31
N CYS A 591 -11.09 -1.18 -35.21
CA CYS A 591 -9.72 -0.77 -34.86
C CYS A 591 -9.64 0.66 -34.30
N ALA A 592 -10.54 1.56 -34.72
CA ALA A 592 -10.60 2.93 -34.19
C ALA A 592 -10.90 2.97 -32.69
N ASN A 593 -11.81 2.11 -32.20
CA ASN A 593 -12.12 2.01 -30.77
C ASN A 593 -11.01 1.28 -30.01
N ALA A 594 -10.40 0.27 -30.64
CA ALA A 594 -9.37 -0.55 -30.02
C ALA A 594 -8.08 0.23 -29.73
N VAL A 595 -7.63 1.10 -30.64
CA VAL A 595 -6.38 1.86 -30.44
C VAL A 595 -6.43 2.78 -29.23
N ASP A 596 -7.56 3.47 -28.99
CA ASP A 596 -7.71 4.35 -27.83
C ASP A 596 -7.58 3.59 -26.51
N ALA A 597 -8.15 2.38 -26.45
CA ALA A 597 -8.06 1.53 -25.27
C ALA A 597 -6.67 0.88 -25.12
N TYR A 598 -6.01 0.48 -26.20
CA TYR A 598 -4.61 0.02 -26.14
C TYR A 598 -3.67 1.13 -25.67
N GLU A 599 -3.80 2.35 -26.19
CA GLU A 599 -2.94 3.47 -25.78
C GLU A 599 -3.13 3.81 -24.30
N GLN A 600 -4.37 3.79 -23.82
CA GLN A 600 -4.65 3.90 -22.38
C GLN A 600 -3.98 2.75 -21.61
N ALA A 601 -4.19 1.49 -22.01
CA ALA A 601 -3.57 0.36 -21.32
C ALA A 601 -2.03 0.44 -21.30
N ILE A 602 -1.40 0.82 -22.42
CA ILE A 602 0.07 0.98 -22.56
C ILE A 602 0.58 2.14 -21.69
N ALA A 603 -0.15 3.25 -21.62
CA ALA A 603 0.19 4.37 -20.73
C ALA A 603 0.05 3.97 -19.25
N LEU A 604 -0.76 2.95 -18.95
CA LEU A 604 -0.97 2.47 -17.59
C LEU A 604 0.01 1.37 -17.17
N ALA A 605 0.37 0.45 -18.07
CA ALA A 605 1.28 -0.66 -17.87
C ALA A 605 2.41 -0.57 -18.90
N GLU A 606 3.49 0.10 -18.51
CA GLU A 606 4.68 0.24 -19.34
C GLU A 606 5.21 -1.15 -19.77
N ASP A 607 5.72 -1.25 -21.00
CA ASP A 607 6.43 -2.40 -21.56
C ASP A 607 5.65 -3.73 -21.73
N SER A 608 4.39 -3.67 -22.15
CA SER A 608 3.68 -4.87 -22.63
C SER A 608 3.86 -5.09 -24.13
N LEU A 609 4.72 -6.06 -24.51
CA LEU A 609 4.92 -6.46 -25.92
C LEU A 609 3.59 -6.80 -26.62
N PRO A 610 2.69 -7.64 -26.06
CA PRO A 610 1.42 -7.95 -26.71
C PRO A 610 0.52 -6.73 -26.95
N MET A 611 0.49 -5.76 -26.03
CA MET A 611 -0.30 -4.54 -26.23
C MET A 611 0.25 -3.71 -27.39
N HIS A 612 1.57 -3.56 -27.47
CA HIS A 612 2.22 -2.89 -28.59
C HIS A 612 1.98 -3.62 -29.91
N LEU A 613 2.03 -4.95 -29.94
CA LEU A 613 1.75 -5.74 -31.14
C LEU A 613 0.36 -5.40 -31.69
N PHE A 614 -0.68 -5.59 -30.87
CA PHE A 614 -2.05 -5.45 -31.32
C PHE A 614 -2.45 -4.00 -31.60
N ALA A 615 -1.89 -3.03 -30.89
CA ALA A 615 -2.01 -1.61 -31.26
C ALA A 615 -1.40 -1.33 -32.64
N GLY A 616 -0.22 -1.91 -32.92
CA GLY A 616 0.44 -1.80 -34.23
C GLY A 616 -0.40 -2.37 -35.37
N GLU A 617 -1.01 -3.55 -35.16
CA GLU A 617 -1.92 -4.18 -36.11
C GLU A 617 -3.15 -3.29 -36.39
N CYS A 618 -3.77 -2.73 -35.35
CA CYS A 618 -4.91 -1.82 -35.52
C CYS A 618 -4.53 -0.54 -36.28
N TYR A 619 -3.41 0.12 -35.92
CA TYR A 619 -2.93 1.30 -36.65
C TYR A 619 -2.58 0.99 -38.11
N PHE A 620 -2.06 -0.21 -38.39
CA PHE A 620 -1.82 -0.65 -39.76
C PHE A 620 -3.13 -0.74 -40.56
N LEU A 621 -4.17 -1.35 -39.97
CA LEU A 621 -5.50 -1.45 -40.58
C LEU A 621 -6.18 -0.08 -40.77
N LEU A 622 -5.88 0.91 -39.92
CA LEU A 622 -6.33 2.29 -40.06
C LEU A 622 -5.52 3.11 -41.10
N GLY A 623 -4.43 2.55 -41.65
CA GLY A 623 -3.54 3.24 -42.59
C GLY A 623 -2.54 4.21 -41.93
N GLU A 624 -2.45 4.23 -40.60
CA GLU A 624 -1.51 5.08 -39.84
C GLU A 624 -0.12 4.45 -39.75
N HIS A 625 0.55 4.28 -40.89
CA HIS A 625 1.82 3.54 -41.01
C HIS A 625 2.93 4.04 -40.06
N HIS A 626 2.98 5.34 -39.78
CA HIS A 626 3.96 5.91 -38.83
C HIS A 626 3.75 5.40 -37.39
N ARG A 627 2.50 5.37 -36.92
CA ARG A 627 2.19 4.84 -35.58
C ARG A 627 2.34 3.33 -35.55
N ALA A 628 1.84 2.62 -36.56
CA ALA A 628 2.01 1.18 -36.69
C ALA A 628 3.49 0.76 -36.59
N TYR A 629 4.37 1.40 -37.37
CA TYR A 629 5.81 1.16 -37.34
C TYR A 629 6.42 1.36 -35.94
N LYS A 630 6.01 2.42 -35.23
CA LYS A 630 6.51 2.71 -33.88
C LYS A 630 6.11 1.61 -32.88
N HIS A 631 4.86 1.14 -32.94
CA HIS A 631 4.35 0.11 -32.04
C HIS A 631 4.95 -1.27 -32.34
N PHE A 632 5.02 -1.66 -33.62
CA PHE A 632 5.72 -2.89 -34.01
C PHE A 632 7.17 -2.90 -33.56
N GLY A 633 7.91 -1.78 -33.69
CA GLY A 633 9.30 -1.68 -33.23
C GLY A 633 9.49 -1.78 -31.72
N LYS A 634 8.44 -1.55 -30.93
CA LYS A 634 8.45 -1.81 -29.48
C LYS A 634 8.13 -3.27 -29.13
N SER A 635 7.31 -3.94 -29.96
CA SER A 635 6.87 -5.31 -29.69
C SER A 635 7.76 -6.39 -30.31
N ILE A 636 8.23 -6.18 -31.54
CA ILE A 636 8.92 -7.19 -32.33
C ILE A 636 10.41 -6.84 -32.31
N ASN A 637 11.21 -7.71 -31.70
CA ASN A 637 12.66 -7.65 -31.80
C ASN A 637 13.13 -8.76 -32.76
N PRO A 638 13.44 -8.43 -34.03
CA PRO A 638 13.78 -9.45 -35.04
C PRO A 638 15.04 -10.27 -34.74
N TYR A 639 15.83 -9.86 -33.74
CA TYR A 639 17.04 -10.56 -33.31
C TYR A 639 16.83 -11.48 -32.09
N ALA A 640 15.69 -11.37 -31.41
CA ALA A 640 15.42 -12.06 -30.15
C ALA A 640 13.96 -12.57 -30.03
N ASP A 641 13.24 -12.69 -31.13
CA ASP A 641 11.86 -13.18 -31.16
C ASP A 641 11.83 -14.72 -31.11
N PRO A 642 11.31 -15.33 -30.03
CA PRO A 642 11.27 -16.79 -29.89
C PRO A 642 10.18 -17.45 -30.74
N THR A 643 9.18 -16.68 -31.20
CA THR A 643 8.00 -17.19 -31.91
C THR A 643 7.58 -16.23 -33.04
N PRO A 644 8.40 -16.07 -34.08
CA PRO A 644 8.13 -15.11 -35.15
C PRO A 644 6.85 -15.45 -35.92
N ASN A 645 6.03 -14.43 -36.19
CA ASN A 645 4.79 -14.55 -36.95
C ASN A 645 4.90 -13.82 -38.30
N SER A 646 4.72 -14.54 -39.40
CA SER A 646 4.87 -14.02 -40.76
C SER A 646 3.96 -12.81 -41.04
N LEU A 647 2.73 -12.81 -40.54
CA LEU A 647 1.78 -11.72 -40.77
C LEU A 647 2.19 -10.44 -40.05
N SER A 648 2.54 -10.53 -38.76
CA SER A 648 2.98 -9.37 -37.97
C SER A 648 4.29 -8.78 -38.52
N TYR A 649 5.25 -9.61 -38.95
CA TYR A 649 6.47 -9.13 -39.62
C TYR A 649 6.16 -8.47 -40.96
N PHE A 650 5.23 -9.03 -41.75
CA PHE A 650 4.84 -8.46 -43.03
C PHE A 650 4.18 -7.09 -42.86
N GLN A 651 3.24 -6.96 -41.93
CA GLN A 651 2.61 -5.68 -41.58
C GLN A 651 3.63 -4.65 -41.06
N TYR A 652 4.62 -5.10 -40.27
CA TYR A 652 5.71 -4.23 -39.83
C TYR A 652 6.55 -3.75 -41.01
N ALA A 653 6.89 -4.64 -41.95
CA ALA A 653 7.62 -4.29 -43.16
C ALA A 653 6.85 -3.29 -44.03
N LEU A 654 5.56 -3.52 -44.27
CA LEU A 654 4.71 -2.61 -45.03
C LEU A 654 4.57 -1.24 -44.34
N SER A 655 4.46 -1.22 -43.02
CA SER A 655 4.47 0.04 -42.25
C SER A 655 5.80 0.78 -42.42
N ALA A 656 6.92 0.07 -42.51
CA ALA A 656 8.24 0.65 -42.78
C ALA A 656 8.34 1.24 -44.19
N VAL A 657 7.81 0.56 -45.21
CA VAL A 657 7.70 1.10 -46.59
C VAL A 657 6.85 2.36 -46.61
N GLY A 658 5.69 2.35 -45.94
CA GLY A 658 4.77 3.49 -45.87
C GLY A 658 5.37 4.76 -45.25
N ILE A 659 6.51 4.66 -44.56
CA ILE A 659 7.26 5.81 -44.01
C ILE A 659 8.64 6.00 -44.65
N GLY A 660 8.94 5.33 -45.76
CA GLY A 660 10.19 5.47 -46.51
C GLY A 660 11.41 4.80 -45.87
N LYS A 661 11.22 3.78 -45.01
CA LYS A 661 12.29 2.99 -44.39
C LYS A 661 12.51 1.67 -45.12
N ASP A 662 12.77 1.74 -46.42
CA ASP A 662 12.82 0.59 -47.32
C ASP A 662 13.91 -0.42 -46.98
N GLU A 663 15.06 0.04 -46.47
CA GLU A 663 16.13 -0.86 -46.01
C GLU A 663 15.67 -1.73 -44.83
N HIS A 664 14.92 -1.13 -43.89
CA HIS A 664 14.38 -1.87 -42.75
C HIS A 664 13.29 -2.84 -43.19
N ALA A 665 12.39 -2.40 -44.09
CA ALA A 665 11.38 -3.27 -44.69
C ALA A 665 12.02 -4.49 -45.37
N ARG A 666 13.07 -4.27 -46.18
CA ARG A 666 13.80 -5.35 -46.86
C ARG A 666 14.37 -6.36 -45.87
N ARG A 667 14.95 -5.90 -44.75
CA ARG A 667 15.48 -6.80 -43.71
C ARG A 667 14.37 -7.65 -43.08
N LEU A 668 13.23 -7.05 -42.72
CA LEU A 668 12.08 -7.76 -42.15
C LEU A 668 11.49 -8.78 -43.13
N LEU A 669 11.30 -8.42 -44.40
CA LEU A 669 10.83 -9.33 -45.44
C LEU A 669 11.82 -10.49 -45.68
N THR A 670 13.12 -10.20 -45.69
CA THR A 670 14.17 -11.23 -45.78
C THR A 670 14.15 -12.18 -44.58
N MET A 671 13.77 -11.70 -43.40
CA MET A 671 13.63 -12.55 -42.21
C MET A 671 12.45 -13.53 -42.36
N ILE A 672 11.33 -13.10 -42.94
CA ILE A 672 10.19 -13.99 -43.22
C ILE A 672 10.63 -15.17 -44.09
N HIS A 673 11.41 -14.94 -45.17
CA HIS A 673 11.99 -16.04 -45.96
C HIS A 673 12.85 -17.03 -45.15
N ARG A 674 13.50 -16.57 -44.08
CA ARG A 674 14.39 -17.42 -43.29
C ARG A 674 13.63 -18.30 -42.30
N PHE A 675 12.64 -17.75 -41.61
CA PHE A 675 11.91 -18.50 -40.59
C PHE A 675 10.65 -19.20 -41.13
N ASP A 676 10.09 -18.75 -42.26
CA ASP A 676 8.88 -19.33 -42.88
C ASP A 676 8.98 -19.40 -44.43
N PRO A 677 9.99 -20.10 -45.00
CA PRO A 677 10.26 -20.10 -46.45
C PRO A 677 9.13 -20.64 -47.33
N TYR A 678 8.15 -21.33 -46.76
CA TYR A 678 7.02 -21.94 -47.47
C TYR A 678 5.65 -21.43 -46.99
N GLY A 679 5.65 -20.28 -46.29
CA GLY A 679 4.44 -19.69 -45.74
C GLY A 679 3.49 -19.11 -46.81
N GLU A 680 2.23 -18.91 -46.42
CA GLU A 680 1.17 -18.39 -47.31
C GLU A 680 1.42 -16.95 -47.79
N LEU A 681 2.32 -16.22 -47.15
CA LEU A 681 2.62 -14.81 -47.45
C LEU A 681 3.80 -14.64 -48.43
N GLN A 682 4.43 -15.73 -48.90
CA GLN A 682 5.67 -15.66 -49.67
C GLN A 682 5.51 -14.90 -51.00
N ASP A 683 4.42 -15.13 -51.73
CA ASP A 683 4.14 -14.43 -52.99
C ASP A 683 4.02 -12.91 -52.76
N GLN A 684 3.38 -12.49 -51.67
CA GLN A 684 3.21 -11.09 -51.32
C GLN A 684 4.54 -10.48 -50.85
N VAL A 685 5.35 -11.23 -50.10
CA VAL A 685 6.69 -10.82 -49.67
C VAL A 685 7.58 -10.54 -50.89
N ASP A 686 7.61 -11.45 -51.87
CA ASP A 686 8.38 -11.29 -53.10
C ASP A 686 7.93 -10.08 -53.92
N GLN A 687 6.62 -9.87 -54.06
CA GLN A 687 6.08 -8.70 -54.76
C GLN A 687 6.54 -7.39 -54.11
N VAL A 688 6.49 -7.29 -52.79
CA VAL A 688 6.93 -6.08 -52.07
C VAL A 688 8.44 -5.90 -52.19
N LEU A 689 9.23 -6.98 -52.09
CA LEU A 689 10.68 -6.96 -52.29
C LEU A 689 11.09 -6.44 -53.67
N VAL A 690 10.31 -6.77 -54.72
CA VAL A 690 10.51 -6.22 -56.07
C VAL A 690 10.17 -4.72 -56.14
N ILE A 691 9.10 -4.28 -55.47
CA ILE A 691 8.67 -2.89 -55.45
C ILE A 691 9.72 -1.99 -54.77
N ILE A 692 10.20 -2.38 -53.59
CA ILE A 692 11.29 -1.68 -52.88
C ILE A 692 12.68 -1.97 -53.47
N GLY A 693 12.74 -2.96 -54.36
CA GLY A 693 13.91 -3.50 -55.06
C GLY A 693 14.37 -2.73 -56.29
N LYS A 694 13.59 -1.74 -56.74
CA LYS A 694 14.06 -0.82 -57.79
C LYS A 694 15.08 0.13 -57.17
N GLU A 695 16.36 -0.14 -57.42
CA GLU A 695 17.38 0.91 -57.35
C GLU A 695 16.92 2.12 -58.20
N PRO A 696 17.21 3.37 -57.77
CA PRO A 696 16.82 4.58 -58.50
C PRO A 696 17.36 4.63 -59.93
#